data_AF-A0A4Z2F4V5-F1
#
_entry.id   AF-A0A4Z2F4V5-F1
#
_cell.length_a   1.000
_cell.length_b   1.000
_cell.length_c   1.000
_cell.angle_alpha   90.00
_cell.angle_beta   90.00
_cell.angle_gamma   90.00
#
_symmetry.space_group_name_H-M   'P 1'
#
loop_
_entity.id
_entity.type
_entity.pdbx_description
1 polymer ?
#
loop_
_entity_poly.entity_id
_entity_poly.type
_entity_poly.pdbx_seq_one_letter_code
_entity_poly.pdbx_strand_id
1 'polypeptide(L)'
;MTVLPSRSAITIFPQRTDGKHDFRVWNSQLIRYAGYRQPEGNVHGDPANVEFTEICIKLGWKAPKGRFDVLPLLLQASGNDPELFEIPEDLILEVPFTHPKYEWFKDLELKWYSLPAVSNMLLEIGGLEFTCCPFSGWYMGTEIGVRDFCDSSRYNLLEVVRFNSVSSYSDTRKSSSDEPEVKVNFESTGPLANVRFSVFGLGSRAYPHFCAFAHAVDTLFEELGGERILRMGEGDELRSTIFVRLHTNNHEKLSYQPGDHLGIFSGNHEDLVTALLDRLEDAPPVNQIVKVEFLEERNTALGAISNWTNETRIPPCTIYQAFQYFLDITTPPSPVLLQQFATLATNDKQRKKLELLSKGLQEYEEWKWYNNPTMVEVLEEFPSVQMPSTLLLTQLPLLQPRYYSISSSPDLHPGEIHLTVAVVSYQARGGAGPVHHGVCSSWLNRIEDGEMVPCFVRGAASFRLPKDKQAPCILVGPGTGIAPFRSFWQQRLYDLEHDGVQPSPMLLVFGCRQSEVDHIYKEETIQAKNKGVFKELYTAYSREPEKPKKYVQDVLREQLAEEVYRCLKEEGGHLYVCGDVTMAGDVLKTIQQVIKQQAGMTLEDAGFFISKLRDENRYHEDIFGVTLRTYEVTNRLRSESIAFIEESKKDSDEVFCS
;
A
#
# COMPACT_ATOMS: atom_id res chain seq x y z
N MET A 1 -5.53 -28.91 -1.40
CA MET A 1 -4.98 -28.58 -2.74
C MET A 1 -3.46 -28.68 -2.68
N THR A 2 -2.87 -29.68 -3.31
CA THR A 2 -1.41 -29.75 -3.45
C THR A 2 -1.04 -28.98 -4.71
N VAL A 3 -0.40 -27.81 -4.56
CA VAL A 3 0.04 -27.00 -5.70
C VAL A 3 1.24 -27.68 -6.35
N LEU A 4 1.11 -28.12 -7.60
CA LEU A 4 2.24 -28.58 -8.40
C LEU A 4 3.21 -27.40 -8.60
N PRO A 5 4.53 -27.57 -8.37
CA PRO A 5 5.48 -26.49 -8.54
C PRO A 5 5.62 -26.13 -10.03
N SER A 6 4.93 -25.08 -10.48
CA SER A 6 5.16 -24.47 -11.78
C SER A 6 6.30 -23.45 -11.67
N ARG A 7 7.26 -23.50 -12.59
CA ARG A 7 8.31 -22.47 -12.67
C ARG A 7 7.68 -21.18 -13.19
N SER A 8 7.88 -20.07 -12.48
CA SER A 8 7.42 -18.77 -12.95
C SER A 8 8.11 -18.41 -14.27
N ALA A 9 7.33 -17.95 -15.25
CA ALA A 9 7.82 -17.62 -16.58
C ALA A 9 7.02 -16.44 -17.15
N ILE A 10 7.68 -15.60 -17.94
CA ILE A 10 7.05 -14.52 -18.71
C ILE A 10 7.50 -14.62 -20.17
N THR A 11 6.57 -14.46 -21.09
CA THR A 11 6.85 -14.36 -22.52
C THR A 11 6.57 -12.94 -22.95
N ILE A 12 7.59 -12.24 -23.45
CA ILE A 12 7.49 -10.84 -23.87
C ILE A 12 7.45 -10.80 -25.41
N PHE A 13 6.34 -10.33 -25.97
CA PHE A 13 6.19 -10.09 -27.41
C PHE A 13 6.83 -8.75 -27.82
N PRO A 14 6.93 -8.43 -29.13
CA PRO A 14 7.57 -7.19 -29.58
C PRO A 14 7.01 -5.93 -28.92
N GLN A 15 7.89 -4.97 -28.69
CA GLN A 15 7.57 -3.66 -28.11
C GLN A 15 6.55 -2.90 -28.98
N ARG A 16 5.65 -2.16 -28.33
CA ARG A 16 4.80 -1.17 -29.00
C ARG A 16 5.65 -0.07 -29.61
N THR A 17 5.32 0.30 -30.85
CA THR A 17 6.00 1.37 -31.61
C THR A 17 5.07 2.54 -31.92
N ASP A 18 3.82 2.29 -32.31
CA ASP A 18 2.89 3.32 -32.79
C ASP A 18 1.43 3.14 -32.34
N GLY A 19 1.17 2.16 -31.45
CA GLY A 19 -0.17 1.82 -30.95
C GLY A 19 -1.12 1.21 -31.99
N LYS A 20 -0.73 1.15 -33.26
CA LYS A 20 -1.50 0.52 -34.35
C LYS A 20 -1.09 -0.92 -34.54
N HIS A 21 0.19 -1.25 -34.36
CA HIS A 21 0.74 -2.59 -34.60
C HIS A 21 0.93 -3.40 -33.31
N ASP A 22 0.03 -3.23 -32.35
CA ASP A 22 0.11 -3.94 -31.07
C ASP A 22 -0.07 -5.45 -31.24
N PHE A 23 0.65 -6.22 -30.42
CA PHE A 23 0.33 -7.62 -30.12
C PHE A 23 -0.53 -7.65 -28.87
N ARG A 24 -1.61 -8.44 -28.86
CA ARG A 24 -2.51 -8.56 -27.69
C ARG A 24 -3.05 -9.98 -27.54
N VAL A 25 -3.09 -10.46 -26.31
CA VAL A 25 -4.01 -11.53 -25.88
C VAL A 25 -5.16 -10.84 -25.19
N TRP A 26 -6.36 -10.97 -25.72
CA TRP A 26 -7.53 -10.30 -25.14
C TRP A 26 -8.04 -10.99 -23.88
N ASN A 27 -7.80 -12.31 -23.78
CA ASN A 27 -8.12 -13.08 -22.59
C ASN A 27 -7.33 -12.54 -21.39
N SER A 28 -8.00 -12.36 -20.26
CA SER A 28 -7.37 -11.95 -19.00
C SER A 28 -6.35 -12.96 -18.49
N GLN A 29 -6.62 -14.24 -18.73
CA GLN A 29 -5.70 -15.34 -18.55
C GLN A 29 -5.80 -16.31 -19.73
N LEU A 30 -4.72 -17.06 -19.99
CA LEU A 30 -4.66 -17.98 -21.13
C LEU A 30 -5.73 -19.06 -21.09
N ILE A 31 -6.05 -19.59 -19.90
CA ILE A 31 -7.12 -20.57 -19.71
C ILE A 31 -8.12 -19.99 -18.72
N ARG A 32 -9.38 -19.85 -19.12
CA ARG A 32 -10.50 -19.35 -18.32
C ARG A 32 -11.79 -20.04 -18.75
N TYR A 33 -12.76 -20.08 -17.85
CA TYR A 33 -14.09 -20.62 -18.15
C TYR A 33 -15.06 -19.55 -18.66
N ALA A 34 -15.93 -19.93 -19.57
CA ALA A 34 -16.95 -19.08 -20.16
C ALA A 34 -18.10 -18.80 -19.18
N GLY A 35 -18.79 -17.69 -19.40
CA GLY A 35 -20.00 -17.29 -18.67
C GLY A 35 -21.14 -17.00 -19.63
N TYR A 36 -22.32 -17.53 -19.35
CA TYR A 36 -23.49 -17.43 -20.21
C TYR A 36 -24.65 -16.78 -19.47
N ARG A 37 -25.06 -15.59 -19.94
CA ARG A 37 -26.28 -14.94 -19.46
C ARG A 37 -27.50 -15.76 -19.85
N GLN A 38 -28.32 -16.09 -18.86
CA GLN A 38 -29.58 -16.82 -19.06
C GLN A 38 -30.76 -15.83 -19.21
N PRO A 39 -31.88 -16.27 -19.79
CA PRO A 39 -33.06 -15.41 -20.00
C PRO A 39 -33.65 -14.82 -18.71
N GLU A 40 -33.46 -15.49 -17.58
CA GLU A 40 -33.99 -15.12 -16.26
C GLU A 40 -33.08 -14.12 -15.50
N GLY A 41 -31.96 -13.70 -16.12
CA GLY A 41 -31.02 -12.73 -15.57
C GLY A 41 -29.90 -13.32 -14.71
N ASN A 42 -29.95 -14.61 -14.38
CA ASN A 42 -28.84 -15.35 -13.78
C ASN A 42 -27.76 -15.72 -14.82
N VAL A 43 -26.58 -16.09 -14.34
CA VAL A 43 -25.45 -16.51 -15.18
C VAL A 43 -25.15 -17.98 -14.95
N HIS A 44 -24.94 -18.72 -16.04
CA HIS A 44 -24.42 -20.09 -16.03
C HIS A 44 -22.94 -20.08 -16.42
N GLY A 45 -22.08 -20.75 -15.65
CA GLY A 45 -20.63 -20.68 -15.84
C GLY A 45 -19.99 -19.56 -15.00
N ASP A 46 -18.95 -18.90 -15.52
CA ASP A 46 -18.19 -17.87 -14.81
C ASP A 46 -18.70 -16.44 -15.09
N PRO A 47 -19.34 -15.76 -14.13
CA PRO A 47 -19.88 -14.41 -14.35
C PRO A 47 -18.87 -13.36 -14.79
N ALA A 48 -17.60 -13.50 -14.41
CA ALA A 48 -16.59 -12.52 -14.76
C ALA A 48 -16.25 -12.51 -16.26
N ASN A 49 -16.60 -13.56 -16.99
CA ASN A 49 -16.27 -13.70 -18.41
C ASN A 49 -17.49 -13.60 -19.34
N VAL A 50 -18.67 -13.19 -18.84
CA VAL A 50 -19.90 -13.14 -19.67
C VAL A 50 -19.72 -12.26 -20.91
N GLU A 51 -19.22 -11.04 -20.72
CA GLU A 51 -19.04 -10.09 -21.84
C GLU A 51 -18.02 -10.61 -22.86
N PHE A 52 -16.90 -11.14 -22.37
CA PHE A 52 -15.88 -11.71 -23.24
C PHE A 52 -16.37 -12.96 -23.98
N THR A 53 -17.19 -13.79 -23.32
CA THR A 53 -17.85 -14.95 -23.92
C THR A 53 -18.77 -14.52 -25.07
N GLU A 54 -19.55 -13.45 -24.89
CA GLU A 54 -20.39 -12.89 -25.95
C GLU A 54 -19.58 -12.36 -27.13
N ILE A 55 -18.40 -11.76 -26.88
CA ILE A 55 -17.47 -11.34 -27.93
C ILE A 55 -16.99 -12.56 -28.72
N CYS A 56 -16.52 -13.62 -28.04
CA CYS A 56 -16.10 -14.86 -28.70
C CYS A 56 -17.22 -15.48 -29.55
N ILE A 57 -18.46 -15.51 -29.04
CA ILE A 57 -19.61 -16.03 -29.79
C ILE A 57 -19.90 -15.19 -31.03
N LYS A 58 -19.86 -13.85 -30.92
CA LYS A 58 -20.05 -12.93 -32.06
C LYS A 58 -18.97 -13.10 -33.14
N LEU A 59 -17.75 -13.43 -32.73
CA LEU A 59 -16.63 -13.73 -33.63
C LEU A 59 -16.67 -15.16 -34.19
N GLY A 60 -17.70 -15.94 -33.87
CA GLY A 60 -17.97 -17.25 -34.48
C GLY A 60 -17.65 -18.46 -33.62
N TRP A 61 -17.26 -18.27 -32.35
CA TRP A 61 -17.08 -19.40 -31.43
C TRP A 61 -18.41 -20.09 -31.13
N LYS A 62 -18.43 -21.42 -31.26
CA LYS A 62 -19.61 -22.24 -30.98
C LYS A 62 -19.59 -22.71 -29.53
N ALA A 63 -20.15 -21.88 -28.65
CA ALA A 63 -20.24 -22.15 -27.22
C ALA A 63 -20.93 -23.51 -26.91
N PRO A 64 -20.26 -24.43 -26.18
CA PRO A 64 -20.87 -25.69 -25.73
C PRO A 64 -21.99 -25.52 -24.69
N LYS A 65 -21.98 -24.39 -23.95
CA LYS A 65 -22.93 -24.00 -22.90
C LYS A 65 -22.88 -24.82 -21.61
N GLY A 66 -21.73 -25.40 -21.27
CA GLY A 66 -21.44 -26.03 -19.99
C GLY A 66 -20.92 -25.04 -18.93
N ARG A 67 -20.93 -25.48 -17.67
CA ARG A 67 -20.53 -24.66 -16.50
C ARG A 67 -19.03 -24.34 -16.44
N PHE A 68 -18.20 -25.18 -17.07
CA PHE A 68 -16.74 -25.08 -17.08
C PHE A 68 -16.21 -25.20 -18.51
N ASP A 69 -16.90 -24.60 -19.48
CA ASP A 69 -16.41 -24.53 -20.86
C ASP A 69 -15.19 -23.62 -20.93
N VAL A 70 -14.10 -24.09 -21.51
CA VAL A 70 -12.89 -23.26 -21.67
C VAL A 70 -13.08 -22.30 -22.84
N LEU A 71 -12.77 -21.02 -22.61
CA LEU A 71 -12.81 -19.99 -23.63
C LEU A 71 -11.69 -20.20 -24.67
N PRO A 72 -11.96 -19.90 -25.95
CA PRO A 72 -10.90 -19.83 -26.96
C PRO A 72 -9.98 -18.64 -26.68
N LEU A 73 -8.78 -18.66 -27.23
CA LEU A 73 -7.89 -17.50 -27.23
C LEU A 73 -8.32 -16.53 -28.32
N LEU A 74 -8.52 -15.26 -27.96
CA LEU A 74 -8.69 -14.16 -28.90
C LEU A 74 -7.37 -13.40 -28.99
N LEU A 75 -6.68 -13.58 -30.12
CA LEU A 75 -5.32 -13.11 -30.33
C LEU A 75 -5.29 -12.04 -31.41
N GLN A 76 -4.51 -10.99 -31.17
CA GLN A 76 -4.27 -9.93 -32.13
C GLN A 76 -2.76 -9.81 -32.36
N ALA A 77 -2.34 -9.94 -33.61
CA ALA A 77 -0.93 -9.84 -33.99
C ALA A 77 -0.70 -8.62 -34.87
N SER A 78 0.25 -7.77 -34.47
CA SER A 78 0.73 -6.65 -35.28
C SER A 78 -0.39 -5.74 -35.81
N GLY A 79 -1.42 -5.47 -35.00
CA GLY A 79 -2.49 -4.55 -35.39
C GLY A 79 -3.56 -5.10 -36.33
N ASN A 80 -3.48 -6.36 -36.73
CA ASN A 80 -4.55 -7.00 -37.51
C ASN A 80 -5.83 -7.14 -36.67
N ASP A 81 -6.93 -7.53 -37.32
CA ASP A 81 -8.16 -7.86 -36.60
C ASP A 81 -7.93 -9.07 -35.66
N PRO A 82 -8.60 -9.13 -34.51
CA PRO A 82 -8.41 -10.22 -33.57
C PRO A 82 -9.05 -11.52 -34.08
N GLU A 83 -8.31 -12.62 -33.97
CA GLU A 83 -8.71 -13.95 -34.45
C GLU A 83 -8.89 -14.94 -33.29
N LEU A 84 -9.84 -15.86 -33.43
CA LEU A 84 -10.13 -16.89 -32.44
C LEU A 84 -9.32 -18.17 -32.70
N PHE A 85 -8.72 -18.70 -31.64
CA PHE A 85 -7.99 -19.96 -31.64
C PHE A 85 -8.53 -20.86 -30.53
N GLU A 86 -9.00 -22.04 -30.90
CA GLU A 86 -9.33 -23.08 -29.91
C GLU A 86 -8.04 -23.62 -29.29
N ILE A 87 -8.06 -23.81 -27.97
CA ILE A 87 -6.94 -24.39 -27.24
C ILE A 87 -7.04 -25.91 -27.38
N PRO A 88 -6.01 -26.61 -27.90
CA PRO A 88 -5.98 -28.06 -27.93
C PRO A 88 -6.24 -28.67 -26.54
N GLU A 89 -7.14 -29.65 -26.46
CA GLU A 89 -7.59 -30.24 -25.18
C GLU A 89 -6.43 -30.80 -24.34
N ASP A 90 -5.37 -31.31 -24.99
CA ASP A 90 -4.17 -31.84 -24.33
C ASP A 90 -3.33 -30.76 -23.63
N LEU A 91 -3.53 -29.48 -23.95
CA LEU A 91 -2.91 -28.34 -23.27
C LEU A 91 -3.76 -27.81 -22.10
N ILE A 92 -5.01 -28.25 -21.98
CA ILE A 92 -5.92 -27.83 -20.92
C ILE A 92 -5.82 -28.82 -19.77
N LEU A 93 -4.94 -28.51 -18.80
CA LEU A 93 -4.82 -29.33 -17.61
C LEU A 93 -5.80 -28.85 -16.52
N GLU A 94 -6.97 -29.49 -16.46
CA GLU A 94 -7.97 -29.29 -15.40
C GLU A 94 -7.77 -30.26 -14.24
N VAL A 95 -8.00 -29.77 -13.02
CA VAL A 95 -7.93 -30.53 -11.77
C VAL A 95 -9.34 -30.62 -11.19
N PRO A 96 -9.94 -31.82 -11.11
CA PRO A 96 -11.22 -32.01 -10.43
C PRO A 96 -11.06 -31.89 -8.92
N PHE A 97 -12.04 -31.30 -8.24
CA PHE A 97 -12.05 -31.18 -6.79
C PHE A 97 -12.89 -32.27 -6.14
N THR A 98 -12.32 -32.86 -5.11
CA THR A 98 -12.99 -33.77 -4.19
C THR A 98 -12.71 -33.32 -2.76
N HIS A 99 -13.59 -33.66 -1.82
CA HIS A 99 -13.37 -33.43 -0.40
C HIS A 99 -13.03 -34.74 0.30
N PRO A 100 -11.92 -34.82 1.06
CA PRO A 100 -11.45 -36.09 1.64
C PRO A 100 -12.42 -36.69 2.68
N LYS A 101 -13.28 -35.86 3.29
CA LYS A 101 -14.25 -36.28 4.32
C LYS A 101 -15.72 -36.24 3.87
N TYR A 102 -16.03 -35.57 2.77
CA TYR A 102 -17.42 -35.28 2.38
C TYR A 102 -17.69 -35.79 0.96
N GLU A 103 -18.21 -37.00 0.87
CA GLU A 103 -18.48 -37.67 -0.42
C GLU A 103 -19.42 -36.87 -1.33
N TRP A 104 -20.38 -36.13 -0.76
CA TRP A 104 -21.31 -35.28 -1.52
C TRP A 104 -20.60 -34.16 -2.29
N PHE A 105 -19.36 -33.80 -1.92
CA PHE A 105 -18.65 -32.70 -2.56
C PHE A 105 -18.30 -33.01 -4.04
N LYS A 106 -18.08 -34.29 -4.37
CA LYS A 106 -17.82 -34.70 -5.76
C LYS A 106 -19.01 -34.44 -6.68
N ASP A 107 -20.23 -34.43 -6.13
CA ASP A 107 -21.47 -34.20 -6.87
C ASP A 107 -21.62 -32.72 -7.28
N LEU A 108 -20.77 -31.82 -6.77
CA LEU A 108 -20.68 -30.44 -7.25
C LEU A 108 -19.93 -30.31 -8.58
N GLU A 109 -19.20 -31.35 -9.00
CA GLU A 109 -18.42 -31.44 -10.23
C GLU A 109 -17.46 -30.27 -10.44
N LEU A 110 -16.92 -29.71 -9.35
CA LEU A 110 -16.01 -28.57 -9.42
C LEU A 110 -14.67 -28.99 -10.02
N LYS A 111 -14.12 -28.13 -10.86
CA LYS A 111 -12.78 -28.29 -11.44
C LYS A 111 -12.15 -26.93 -11.74
N TRP A 112 -10.82 -26.89 -11.84
CA TRP A 112 -10.08 -25.68 -12.19
C TRP A 112 -8.85 -26.01 -13.02
N TYR A 113 -8.48 -25.10 -13.91
CA TYR A 113 -7.24 -25.23 -14.70
C TYR A 113 -6.01 -25.00 -13.82
N SER A 114 -4.95 -25.75 -14.10
CA SER A 114 -3.71 -25.75 -13.31
C SER A 114 -2.75 -24.59 -13.65
N LEU A 115 -2.96 -23.90 -14.78
CA LEU A 115 -2.09 -22.83 -15.26
C LEU A 115 -2.85 -21.51 -15.50
N PRO A 116 -2.97 -20.65 -14.48
CA PRO A 116 -3.67 -19.36 -14.55
C PRO A 116 -2.72 -18.24 -15.01
N ALA A 117 -2.10 -18.40 -16.18
CA ALA A 117 -1.19 -17.41 -16.72
C ALA A 117 -1.96 -16.13 -17.13
N VAL A 118 -1.66 -15.00 -16.50
CA VAL A 118 -2.27 -13.69 -16.79
C VAL A 118 -1.69 -13.17 -18.10
N SER A 119 -2.55 -12.67 -19.00
CA SER A 119 -2.16 -12.46 -20.41
C SER A 119 -2.50 -11.12 -21.03
N ASN A 120 -3.41 -10.32 -20.45
CA ASN A 120 -3.86 -9.05 -21.04
C ASN A 120 -3.31 -7.78 -20.36
N MET A 121 -2.22 -7.89 -19.60
CA MET A 121 -1.61 -6.74 -18.92
C MET A 121 -0.52 -6.09 -19.78
N LEU A 122 -0.42 -4.75 -19.70
CA LEU A 122 0.68 -3.96 -20.26
C LEU A 122 1.91 -4.06 -19.35
N LEU A 123 3.05 -4.40 -19.92
CA LEU A 123 4.34 -4.31 -19.23
C LEU A 123 5.04 -3.01 -19.65
N GLU A 124 5.36 -2.15 -18.68
CA GLU A 124 6.14 -0.94 -18.90
C GLU A 124 7.47 -1.04 -18.13
N ILE A 125 8.59 -0.97 -18.86
CA ILE A 125 9.94 -1.01 -18.26
C ILE A 125 10.82 0.01 -18.96
N GLY A 126 11.34 0.98 -18.21
CA GLY A 126 12.27 1.99 -18.74
C GLY A 126 11.68 2.89 -19.83
N GLY A 127 10.37 3.14 -19.79
CA GLY A 127 9.64 3.91 -20.81
C GLY A 127 9.33 3.12 -22.09
N LEU A 128 9.60 1.82 -22.11
CA LEU A 128 9.22 0.91 -23.19
C LEU A 128 7.92 0.17 -22.80
N GLU A 129 6.99 0.09 -23.74
CA GLU A 129 5.69 -0.55 -23.55
C GLU A 129 5.61 -1.88 -24.33
N PHE A 130 5.16 -2.94 -23.66
CA PHE A 130 4.92 -4.25 -24.26
C PHE A 130 3.49 -4.70 -23.96
N THR A 131 2.66 -4.75 -24.99
CA THR A 131 1.20 -4.92 -24.88
C THR A 131 0.74 -6.37 -24.79
N CYS A 132 1.66 -7.31 -24.97
CA CYS A 132 1.43 -8.74 -24.86
C CYS A 132 2.58 -9.36 -24.08
N CYS A 133 2.35 -9.59 -22.79
CA CYS A 133 3.33 -10.14 -21.86
C CYS A 133 2.69 -11.20 -20.96
N PRO A 134 2.23 -12.34 -21.51
CA PRO A 134 1.66 -13.39 -20.68
C PRO A 134 2.69 -13.91 -19.68
N PHE A 135 2.30 -13.95 -18.41
CA PHE A 135 3.14 -14.43 -17.34
C PHE A 135 2.42 -15.47 -16.49
N SER A 136 3.16 -16.51 -16.11
CA SER A 136 2.74 -17.53 -15.17
C SER A 136 3.45 -17.30 -13.84
N GLY A 137 2.65 -17.15 -12.78
CA GLY A 137 3.11 -17.06 -11.40
C GLY A 137 2.49 -18.16 -10.53
N TRP A 138 2.77 -18.10 -9.24
CA TRP A 138 2.13 -18.97 -8.25
C TRP A 138 0.68 -18.55 -8.06
N TYR A 139 -0.25 -19.48 -8.21
CA TYR A 139 -1.66 -19.25 -7.95
C TYR A 139 -2.05 -19.89 -6.63
N MET A 140 -2.69 -19.12 -5.75
CA MET A 140 -3.05 -19.64 -4.44
C MET A 140 -4.38 -20.38 -4.54
N GLY A 141 -4.44 -21.59 -3.98
CA GLY A 141 -5.66 -22.39 -3.97
C GLY A 141 -6.86 -21.70 -3.32
N THR A 142 -6.56 -20.76 -2.44
CA THR A 142 -7.51 -19.86 -1.80
C THR A 142 -8.17 -18.86 -2.75
N GLU A 143 -7.51 -18.41 -3.82
CA GLU A 143 -8.16 -17.62 -4.86
C GLU A 143 -9.22 -18.45 -5.59
N ILE A 144 -8.92 -19.73 -5.87
CA ILE A 144 -9.88 -20.64 -6.51
C ILE A 144 -11.08 -20.91 -5.58
N GLY A 145 -10.83 -21.25 -4.32
CA GLY A 145 -11.89 -21.58 -3.36
C GLY A 145 -12.73 -20.37 -2.96
N VAL A 146 -12.10 -19.30 -2.49
CA VAL A 146 -12.81 -18.16 -1.89
C VAL A 146 -13.31 -17.19 -2.95
N ARG A 147 -12.41 -16.77 -3.86
CA ARG A 147 -12.71 -15.70 -4.82
C ARG A 147 -13.43 -16.23 -6.06
N ASP A 148 -13.00 -17.36 -6.61
CA ASP A 148 -13.64 -17.90 -7.81
C ASP A 148 -14.91 -18.69 -7.44
N PHE A 149 -14.84 -19.66 -6.52
CA PHE A 149 -15.99 -20.51 -6.20
C PHE A 149 -17.00 -19.90 -5.23
N CYS A 150 -16.54 -19.23 -4.17
CA CYS A 150 -17.41 -18.79 -3.08
C CYS A 150 -17.96 -17.36 -3.23
N ASP A 151 -17.28 -16.48 -3.96
CA ASP A 151 -17.67 -15.08 -4.03
C ASP A 151 -19.04 -14.89 -4.71
N SER A 152 -19.81 -13.93 -4.20
CA SER A 152 -21.20 -13.66 -4.61
C SER A 152 -21.30 -13.14 -6.04
N SER A 153 -20.25 -12.48 -6.54
CA SER A 153 -20.12 -12.06 -7.94
C SER A 153 -19.53 -13.13 -8.87
N ARG A 154 -19.29 -14.35 -8.39
CA ARG A 154 -18.71 -15.46 -9.16
C ARG A 154 -19.62 -16.70 -9.07
N TYR A 155 -19.09 -17.89 -8.78
CA TYR A 155 -19.91 -19.10 -8.74
C TYR A 155 -20.81 -19.19 -7.48
N ASN A 156 -20.60 -18.32 -6.48
CA ASN A 156 -21.42 -18.15 -5.28
C ASN A 156 -21.84 -19.46 -4.58
N LEU A 157 -20.89 -20.38 -4.40
CA LEU A 157 -21.17 -21.73 -3.87
C LEU A 157 -21.32 -21.80 -2.35
N LEU A 158 -21.17 -20.68 -1.63
CA LEU A 158 -21.21 -20.64 -0.16
C LEU A 158 -22.51 -21.21 0.42
N GLU A 159 -23.66 -20.86 -0.15
CA GLU A 159 -24.94 -21.35 0.34
C GLU A 159 -25.09 -22.86 0.11
N VAL A 160 -24.74 -23.34 -1.09
CA VAL A 160 -24.81 -24.76 -1.46
C VAL A 160 -23.93 -25.61 -0.54
N VAL A 161 -22.69 -25.16 -0.31
CA VAL A 161 -21.76 -25.84 0.61
C VAL A 161 -22.30 -25.82 2.04
N ARG A 162 -22.86 -24.69 2.50
CA ARG A 162 -23.44 -24.57 3.85
C ARG A 162 -24.61 -25.53 4.07
N PHE A 163 -25.57 -25.59 3.15
CA PHE A 163 -26.74 -26.46 3.28
C PHE A 163 -26.36 -27.94 3.36
N ASN A 164 -25.46 -28.40 2.49
CA ASN A 164 -25.00 -29.79 2.48
C ASN A 164 -24.15 -30.13 3.72
N SER A 165 -23.39 -29.17 4.25
CA SER A 165 -22.59 -29.34 5.47
C SER A 165 -23.46 -29.47 6.72
N VAL A 166 -24.55 -28.70 6.84
CA VAL A 166 -25.47 -28.77 7.99
C VAL A 166 -26.28 -30.07 8.01
N SER A 167 -26.68 -30.57 6.84
CA SER A 167 -27.40 -31.85 6.73
C SER A 167 -26.55 -33.07 7.14
N SER A 168 -25.22 -32.93 7.15
CA SER A 168 -24.29 -33.98 7.59
C SER A 168 -24.03 -33.97 9.12
N TYR A 169 -24.34 -32.87 9.80
CA TYR A 169 -24.12 -32.69 11.26
C TYR A 169 -25.28 -33.23 12.11
N SER A 170 -26.47 -33.42 11.53
CA SER A 170 -27.66 -33.90 12.26
C SER A 170 -27.67 -35.39 12.58
N ASP A 171 -26.73 -36.19 12.03
CA ASP A 171 -26.68 -37.64 12.22
C ASP A 171 -25.80 -38.11 13.40
N THR A 172 -25.06 -37.21 14.09
CA THR A 172 -24.08 -37.59 15.13
C THR A 172 -24.51 -37.38 16.58
N ARG A 173 -25.76 -36.98 16.86
CA ARG A 173 -26.26 -36.87 18.26
C ARG A 173 -27.36 -37.89 18.58
N LYS A 174 -26.97 -39.13 18.85
CA LYS A 174 -27.71 -40.03 19.77
C LYS A 174 -26.75 -40.88 20.61
N SER A 175 -27.08 -40.99 21.90
CA SER A 175 -26.39 -41.64 23.03
C SER A 175 -25.25 -40.81 23.65
N SER A 176 -25.11 -40.61 24.95
CA SER A 176 -25.66 -41.30 26.14
C SER A 176 -25.74 -40.32 27.34
N SER A 177 -26.58 -40.66 28.32
CA SER A 177 -26.91 -39.92 29.55
C SER A 177 -26.02 -40.26 30.76
N ASP A 178 -26.13 -39.37 31.76
CA ASP A 178 -25.89 -39.52 33.23
C ASP A 178 -24.46 -39.47 33.80
N GLU A 179 -24.15 -38.41 34.58
CA GLU A 179 -23.73 -38.47 36.00
C GLU A 179 -23.61 -37.05 36.66
N PRO A 180 -23.69 -36.92 38.01
CA PRO A 180 -24.08 -35.68 38.70
C PRO A 180 -22.93 -34.82 39.30
N GLU A 181 -23.30 -33.56 39.62
CA GLU A 181 -22.51 -32.44 40.15
C GLU A 181 -21.75 -32.68 41.48
N VAL A 182 -20.55 -32.10 41.58
CA VAL A 182 -19.84 -31.83 42.85
C VAL A 182 -19.67 -30.32 43.04
N LYS A 183 -20.17 -29.79 44.16
CA LYS A 183 -19.96 -28.41 44.64
C LYS A 183 -18.60 -28.27 45.31
N VAL A 184 -17.88 -27.18 45.02
CA VAL A 184 -16.82 -26.64 45.90
C VAL A 184 -16.97 -25.12 46.04
N ASN A 185 -16.87 -24.66 47.29
CA ASN A 185 -17.04 -23.28 47.77
C ASN A 185 -15.88 -22.35 47.37
N PHE A 186 -16.24 -21.09 47.09
CA PHE A 186 -15.37 -19.92 46.94
C PHE A 186 -14.89 -19.40 48.30
N GLU A 187 -13.62 -18.98 48.38
CA GLU A 187 -13.24 -17.85 49.24
C GLU A 187 -12.03 -17.07 48.67
N SER A 188 -12.22 -15.74 48.63
CA SER A 188 -11.21 -14.68 48.48
C SER A 188 -10.49 -14.54 47.14
N THR A 189 -11.23 -14.31 46.06
CA THR A 189 -10.63 -13.71 44.87
C THR A 189 -11.58 -12.62 44.34
N GLY A 190 -11.07 -11.41 44.06
CA GLY A 190 -11.90 -10.26 43.65
C GLY A 190 -12.76 -10.56 42.41
N PRO A 191 -13.74 -9.71 42.05
CA PRO A 191 -14.65 -9.97 40.93
C PRO A 191 -13.96 -10.37 39.63
N LEU A 192 -12.71 -9.92 39.43
CA LEU A 192 -11.88 -10.20 38.26
C LEU A 192 -10.71 -11.16 38.53
N ALA A 193 -10.76 -11.93 39.60
CA ALA A 193 -9.65 -12.80 40.01
C ALA A 193 -9.15 -13.84 39.02
N ASN A 194 -10.06 -14.36 38.21
CA ASN A 194 -9.72 -15.32 37.16
C ASN A 194 -9.37 -14.61 35.85
N VAL A 195 -9.32 -13.27 35.85
CA VAL A 195 -9.02 -12.44 34.69
C VAL A 195 -7.56 -12.04 34.73
N ARG A 196 -6.85 -12.44 33.68
CA ARG A 196 -5.53 -11.90 33.36
C ARG A 196 -5.67 -10.77 32.37
N PHE A 197 -5.04 -9.63 32.62
CA PHE A 197 -5.24 -8.44 31.78
C PHE A 197 -3.94 -7.71 31.47
N SER A 198 -3.95 -6.91 30.41
CA SER A 198 -2.94 -5.90 30.10
C SER A 198 -3.64 -4.75 29.40
N VAL A 199 -3.26 -3.52 29.71
CA VAL A 199 -3.88 -2.32 29.14
C VAL A 199 -2.87 -1.63 28.22
N PHE A 200 -3.34 -1.21 27.04
CA PHE A 200 -2.58 -0.33 26.16
C PHE A 200 -3.38 0.96 25.94
N GLY A 201 -2.90 2.05 26.54
CA GLY A 201 -3.52 3.36 26.45
C GLY A 201 -3.05 4.14 25.24
N LEU A 202 -3.98 4.57 24.40
CA LEU A 202 -3.69 5.55 23.36
C LEU A 202 -4.01 6.94 23.93
N GLY A 203 -3.06 7.86 23.85
CA GLY A 203 -3.22 9.24 24.30
C GLY A 203 -2.38 10.18 23.46
N SER A 204 -2.38 11.47 23.80
CA SER A 204 -1.36 12.38 23.29
C SER A 204 -0.77 13.17 24.45
N ARG A 205 0.56 13.27 24.50
CA ARG A 205 1.25 14.12 25.47
C ARG A 205 1.00 15.61 25.26
N ALA A 206 0.31 15.99 24.18
CA ALA A 206 -0.26 17.32 24.01
C ALA A 206 -1.35 17.65 25.06
N TYR A 207 -1.89 16.63 25.77
CA TYR A 207 -2.87 16.83 26.84
C TYR A 207 -2.25 16.60 28.24
N PRO A 208 -2.68 17.35 29.28
CA PRO A 208 -2.11 17.27 30.63
C PRO A 208 -2.20 15.89 31.29
N HIS A 209 -3.22 15.10 30.93
CA HIS A 209 -3.47 13.77 31.49
C HIS A 209 -3.35 12.71 30.40
N PHE A 210 -2.12 12.50 29.93
CA PHE A 210 -1.77 11.49 28.93
C PHE A 210 -2.27 10.11 29.35
N CYS A 211 -2.97 9.40 28.45
CA CYS A 211 -3.52 8.06 28.67
C CYS A 211 -4.41 7.90 29.94
N ALA A 212 -4.97 8.99 30.49
CA ALA A 212 -5.64 9.01 31.80
C ALA A 212 -6.71 7.91 31.99
N PHE A 213 -7.53 7.68 30.97
CA PHE A 213 -8.57 6.65 31.03
C PHE A 213 -7.97 5.23 31.06
N ALA A 214 -6.93 4.99 30.28
CA ALA A 214 -6.24 3.71 30.29
C ALA A 214 -5.52 3.46 31.62
N HIS A 215 -4.95 4.51 32.24
CA HIS A 215 -4.44 4.43 33.61
C HIS A 215 -5.53 4.10 34.63
N ALA A 216 -6.71 4.70 34.48
CA ALA A 216 -7.84 4.39 35.35
C ALA A 216 -8.30 2.93 35.18
N VAL A 217 -8.40 2.42 33.94
CA VAL A 217 -8.80 1.03 33.67
C VAL A 217 -7.75 0.03 34.17
N ASP A 218 -6.46 0.29 33.93
CA ASP A 218 -5.37 -0.58 34.42
C ASP A 218 -5.36 -0.66 35.95
N THR A 219 -5.57 0.46 36.62
CA THR A 219 -5.63 0.55 38.09
C THR A 219 -6.87 -0.17 38.64
N LEU A 220 -8.05 0.11 38.08
CA LEU A 220 -9.32 -0.49 38.53
C LEU A 220 -9.34 -2.01 38.34
N PHE A 221 -8.73 -2.53 37.28
CA PHE A 221 -8.70 -3.98 37.02
C PHE A 221 -7.80 -4.71 38.01
N GLU A 222 -6.68 -4.10 38.42
CA GLU A 222 -5.83 -4.62 39.50
C GLU A 222 -6.55 -4.57 40.85
N GLU A 223 -7.22 -3.45 41.17
CA GLU A 223 -7.99 -3.29 42.41
C GLU A 223 -9.16 -4.28 42.53
N LEU A 224 -9.77 -4.67 41.40
CA LEU A 224 -10.85 -5.67 41.34
C LEU A 224 -10.33 -7.13 41.34
N GLY A 225 -9.03 -7.33 41.53
CA GLY A 225 -8.39 -8.63 41.71
C GLY A 225 -7.85 -9.28 40.44
N GLY A 226 -7.85 -8.58 39.29
CA GLY A 226 -7.25 -9.10 38.07
C GLY A 226 -5.72 -9.23 38.16
N GLU A 227 -5.15 -10.24 37.49
CA GLU A 227 -3.71 -10.47 37.45
C GLU A 227 -3.11 -9.80 36.19
N ARG A 228 -2.31 -8.74 36.38
CA ARG A 228 -1.68 -8.01 35.26
C ARG A 228 -0.60 -8.88 34.59
N ILE A 229 -0.75 -9.15 33.29
CA ILE A 229 0.17 -9.96 32.47
C ILE A 229 1.40 -9.14 32.06
N LEU A 230 1.18 -7.89 31.66
CA LEU A 230 2.21 -6.96 31.20
C LEU A 230 1.91 -5.58 31.78
N ARG A 231 2.97 -4.82 32.09
CA ARG A 231 2.81 -3.42 32.48
C ARG A 231 2.04 -2.66 31.40
N MET A 232 1.15 -1.76 31.82
CA MET A 232 0.40 -0.91 30.90
C MET A 232 1.34 -0.22 29.91
N GLY A 233 1.02 -0.33 28.62
CA GLY A 233 1.70 0.39 27.55
C GLY A 233 0.98 1.70 27.22
N GLU A 234 1.73 2.68 26.72
CA GLU A 234 1.22 3.99 26.32
C GLU A 234 1.63 4.27 24.88
N GLY A 235 0.67 4.58 24.02
CA GLY A 235 0.91 5.07 22.66
C GLY A 235 0.67 6.58 22.60
N ASP A 236 1.72 7.35 22.32
CA ASP A 236 1.65 8.80 22.16
C ASP A 236 1.36 9.21 20.72
N GLU A 237 0.28 9.97 20.53
CA GLU A 237 -0.21 10.40 19.23
C GLU A 237 0.31 11.77 18.76
N LEU A 238 1.50 12.19 19.19
CA LEU A 238 2.17 13.39 18.65
C LEU A 238 2.51 13.20 17.17
N ARG A 239 1.59 13.57 16.27
CA ARG A 239 1.92 13.91 14.87
C ARG A 239 2.15 15.41 14.78
N SER A 240 3.41 15.82 14.79
CA SER A 240 3.79 17.20 14.45
C SER A 240 3.69 17.39 12.93
N THR A 241 3.20 18.53 12.48
CA THR A 241 3.27 18.95 11.07
C THR A 241 4.03 20.26 11.02
N ILE A 242 5.09 20.31 10.21
CA ILE A 242 5.91 21.51 10.04
C ILE A 242 5.68 22.14 8.66
N PHE A 243 5.81 23.45 8.64
CA PHE A 243 5.84 24.24 7.42
C PHE A 243 7.30 24.60 7.12
N VAL A 244 7.80 24.20 5.95
CA VAL A 244 9.18 24.42 5.54
C VAL A 244 9.20 25.41 4.38
N ARG A 245 10.09 26.40 4.43
CA ARG A 245 10.37 27.32 3.32
C ARG A 245 11.80 27.11 2.85
N LEU A 246 11.97 26.85 1.57
CA LEU A 246 13.27 26.67 0.93
C LEU A 246 13.49 27.78 -0.08
N HIS A 247 14.64 28.44 -0.01
CA HIS A 247 15.04 29.40 -1.03
C HIS A 247 15.70 28.65 -2.21
N THR A 248 15.25 28.92 -3.43
CA THR A 248 15.78 28.22 -4.63
C THR A 248 17.11 28.77 -5.10
N ASN A 249 17.59 29.88 -4.51
CA ASN A 249 18.79 30.60 -4.95
C ASN A 249 18.77 30.92 -6.46
N ASN A 250 17.57 31.14 -7.02
CA ASN A 250 17.33 31.38 -8.44
C ASN A 250 17.87 30.27 -9.36
N HIS A 251 17.97 29.03 -8.88
CA HIS A 251 18.33 27.90 -9.72
C HIS A 251 17.19 27.57 -10.69
N GLU A 252 17.40 27.77 -11.99
CA GLU A 252 16.40 27.50 -13.04
C GLU A 252 15.88 26.05 -13.02
N LYS A 253 16.71 25.09 -12.61
CA LYS A 253 16.34 23.67 -12.46
C LYS A 253 15.28 23.41 -11.38
N LEU A 254 15.02 24.39 -10.53
CA LEU A 254 14.00 24.33 -9.48
C LEU A 254 12.73 25.11 -9.88
N SER A 255 12.58 25.46 -11.15
CA SER A 255 11.31 26.00 -11.67
C SER A 255 10.22 24.93 -11.57
N TYR A 256 9.03 25.33 -11.14
CA TYR A 256 7.93 24.41 -10.87
C TYR A 256 6.57 25.09 -11.15
N GLN A 257 5.51 24.29 -11.21
CA GLN A 257 4.13 24.76 -11.26
C GLN A 257 3.33 24.27 -10.06
N PRO A 258 2.26 24.97 -9.64
CA PRO A 258 1.33 24.48 -8.62
C PRO A 258 0.89 23.04 -8.93
N GLY A 259 1.07 22.15 -7.95
CA GLY A 259 0.79 20.71 -8.08
C GLY A 259 2.01 19.82 -8.29
N ASP A 260 3.16 20.37 -8.71
CA ASP A 260 4.41 19.61 -8.84
C ASP A 260 4.97 19.19 -7.45
N HIS A 261 5.89 18.21 -7.45
CA HIS A 261 6.53 17.70 -6.24
C HIS A 261 7.99 18.14 -6.14
N LEU A 262 8.50 18.19 -4.91
CA LEU A 262 9.92 18.32 -4.61
C LEU A 262 10.46 16.98 -4.08
N GLY A 263 11.42 16.38 -4.78
CA GLY A 263 12.21 15.26 -4.29
C GLY A 263 13.38 15.75 -3.46
N ILE A 264 13.45 15.37 -2.18
CA ILE A 264 14.50 15.78 -1.24
C ILE A 264 15.40 14.60 -0.89
N PHE A 265 16.71 14.79 -1.01
CA PHE A 265 17.71 13.91 -0.42
C PHE A 265 18.00 14.38 1.01
N SER A 266 17.87 13.47 1.97
CA SER A 266 18.03 13.75 3.40
C SER A 266 19.30 13.09 3.94
N GLY A 267 19.71 13.48 5.14
CA GLY A 267 20.75 12.78 5.90
C GLY A 267 20.14 11.87 6.97
N ASN A 268 20.70 10.67 7.15
CA ASN A 268 20.45 9.85 8.32
C ASN A 268 20.90 10.58 9.60
N HIS A 269 20.30 10.22 10.74
CA HIS A 269 20.64 10.83 12.02
C HIS A 269 22.08 10.49 12.42
N GLU A 270 22.81 11.49 12.93
CA GLU A 270 24.24 11.37 13.23
C GLU A 270 24.54 10.31 14.29
N ASP A 271 23.69 10.20 15.31
CA ASP A 271 23.79 9.15 16.32
C ASP A 271 23.67 7.74 15.71
N LEU A 272 22.78 7.55 14.73
CA LEU A 272 22.61 6.25 14.09
C LEU A 272 23.80 5.91 13.18
N VAL A 273 24.34 6.92 12.48
CA VAL A 273 25.56 6.77 11.68
C VAL A 273 26.75 6.42 12.57
N THR A 274 26.92 7.13 13.68
CA THR A 274 28.00 6.89 14.64
C THR A 274 27.89 5.50 15.27
N ALA A 275 26.69 5.14 15.73
CA ALA A 275 26.43 3.81 16.28
C ALA A 275 26.70 2.70 15.27
N LEU A 276 26.41 2.90 13.99
CA LEU A 276 26.75 1.92 12.94
C LEU A 276 28.26 1.81 12.72
N LEU A 277 28.97 2.94 12.67
CA LEU A 277 30.43 2.97 12.50
C LEU A 277 31.15 2.24 13.63
N ASP A 278 30.69 2.41 14.87
CA ASP A 278 31.23 1.73 16.05
C ASP A 278 31.07 0.20 16.01
N ARG A 279 30.24 -0.33 15.11
CA ARG A 279 30.03 -1.78 14.91
C ARG A 279 30.82 -2.39 13.76
N LEU A 280 31.59 -1.59 13.03
CA LEU A 280 32.40 -2.08 11.91
C LEU A 280 33.77 -2.56 12.38
N GLU A 281 34.25 -3.66 11.80
CA GLU A 281 35.56 -4.23 12.18
C GLU A 281 36.76 -3.49 11.60
N ASP A 282 36.62 -2.99 10.37
CA ASP A 282 37.71 -2.47 9.55
C ASP A 282 37.43 -1.06 9.03
N ALA A 283 36.58 -0.29 9.74
CA ALA A 283 36.22 1.05 9.30
C ALA A 283 37.46 1.95 9.14
N PRO A 284 37.64 2.59 7.97
CA PRO A 284 38.65 3.62 7.81
C PRO A 284 38.34 4.81 8.73
N PRO A 285 39.34 5.66 9.04
CA PRO A 285 39.12 6.90 9.77
C PRO A 285 37.95 7.71 9.18
N VAL A 286 37.06 8.21 10.04
CA VAL A 286 35.80 8.86 9.63
C VAL A 286 35.98 10.10 8.76
N ASN A 287 37.17 10.71 8.77
CA ASN A 287 37.54 11.88 7.98
C ASN A 287 38.35 11.55 6.71
N GLN A 288 38.65 10.28 6.45
CA GLN A 288 39.38 9.86 5.26
C GLN A 288 38.44 9.68 4.07
N ILE A 289 38.75 10.35 2.96
CA ILE A 289 38.06 10.11 1.68
C ILE A 289 38.53 8.76 1.13
N VAL A 290 37.57 7.88 0.87
CA VAL A 290 37.81 6.55 0.32
C VAL A 290 37.00 6.35 -0.97
N LYS A 291 37.40 5.35 -1.76
CA LYS A 291 36.64 4.83 -2.90
C LYS A 291 36.60 3.31 -2.78
N VAL A 292 35.52 2.70 -3.27
CA VAL A 292 35.39 1.24 -3.32
C VAL A 292 35.87 0.75 -4.69
N GLU A 293 36.68 -0.30 -4.69
CA GLU A 293 37.14 -0.99 -5.90
C GLU A 293 36.79 -2.48 -5.77
N PHE A 294 36.40 -3.11 -6.87
CA PHE A 294 36.20 -4.55 -6.95
C PHE A 294 37.29 -5.18 -7.81
N LEU A 295 37.68 -6.41 -7.46
CA LEU A 295 38.58 -7.22 -8.26
C LEU A 295 37.76 -7.89 -9.36
N GLU A 296 37.94 -7.44 -10.60
CA GLU A 296 37.36 -8.08 -11.77
C GLU A 296 38.29 -9.20 -12.25
N GLU A 297 37.81 -10.45 -12.22
CA GLU A 297 38.55 -11.60 -12.74
C GLU A 297 37.94 -12.07 -14.06
N ARG A 298 38.73 -12.01 -15.14
CA ARG A 298 38.34 -12.49 -16.48
C ARG A 298 39.15 -13.72 -16.84
N ASN A 299 38.45 -14.84 -17.02
CA ASN A 299 39.06 -16.06 -17.52
C ASN A 299 39.37 -15.91 -19.01
N THR A 300 40.65 -16.02 -19.35
CA THR A 300 41.13 -16.03 -20.73
C THR A 300 41.78 -17.38 -21.07
N ALA A 301 42.01 -17.63 -22.36
CA ALA A 301 42.71 -18.83 -22.82
C ALA A 301 44.16 -18.96 -22.27
N LEU A 302 44.72 -17.87 -21.72
CA LEU A 302 46.08 -17.82 -21.15
C LEU A 302 46.08 -17.83 -19.60
N GLY A 303 44.90 -17.94 -18.96
CA GLY A 303 44.74 -17.88 -17.50
C GLY A 303 43.75 -16.80 -17.05
N ALA A 304 43.58 -16.66 -15.75
CA ALA A 304 42.78 -15.59 -15.16
C ALA A 304 43.56 -14.27 -15.19
N ILE A 305 42.99 -13.25 -15.83
CA ILE A 305 43.47 -11.87 -15.73
C ILE A 305 42.63 -11.19 -14.66
N SER A 306 43.28 -10.60 -13.66
CA SER A 306 42.61 -9.86 -12.59
C SER A 306 43.00 -8.39 -12.63
N ASN A 307 42.02 -7.50 -12.56
CA ASN A 307 42.21 -6.05 -12.54
C ASN A 307 41.25 -5.40 -11.53
N TRP A 308 41.76 -4.43 -10.79
CA TRP A 308 40.92 -3.60 -9.91
C TRP A 308 40.16 -2.58 -10.74
N THR A 309 38.86 -2.48 -10.48
CA THR A 309 37.95 -1.54 -11.14
C THR A 309 37.14 -0.79 -10.12
N ASN A 310 36.88 0.50 -10.38
CA ASN A 310 36.12 1.34 -9.47
C ASN A 310 34.65 0.90 -9.41
N GLU A 311 34.11 0.80 -8.19
CA GLU A 311 32.67 0.82 -7.96
C GLU A 311 32.18 2.26 -8.14
N THR A 312 31.11 2.45 -8.92
CA THR A 312 30.62 3.77 -9.33
C THR A 312 29.29 4.16 -8.66
N ARG A 313 28.73 3.25 -7.85
CA ARG A 313 27.45 3.42 -7.15
C ARG A 313 27.43 4.60 -6.16
N ILE A 314 28.55 4.87 -5.49
CA ILE A 314 28.73 6.02 -4.59
C ILE A 314 29.99 6.80 -5.00
N PRO A 315 29.98 8.14 -4.91
CA PRO A 315 31.17 8.93 -5.22
C PRO A 315 32.26 8.73 -4.17
N PRO A 316 33.53 9.08 -4.46
CA PRO A 316 34.57 9.16 -3.45
C PRO A 316 34.14 10.09 -2.31
N CYS A 317 34.03 9.55 -1.11
CA CYS A 317 33.56 10.26 0.08
C CYS A 317 34.12 9.60 1.34
N THR A 318 33.89 10.22 2.50
CA THR A 318 34.16 9.56 3.78
C THR A 318 33.13 8.47 4.05
N ILE A 319 33.50 7.45 4.83
CA ILE A 319 32.54 6.41 5.23
C ILE A 319 31.36 6.99 6.03
N TYR A 320 31.61 8.06 6.79
CA TYR A 320 30.56 8.82 7.48
C TYR A 320 29.55 9.41 6.50
N GLN A 321 30.03 10.11 5.46
CA GLN A 321 29.17 10.66 4.40
C GLN A 321 28.43 9.56 3.63
N ALA A 322 29.06 8.41 3.39
CA ALA A 322 28.43 7.25 2.75
C ALA A 322 27.17 6.81 3.52
N PHE A 323 27.29 6.58 4.83
CA PHE A 323 26.15 6.19 5.66
C PHE A 323 25.19 7.33 5.97
N GLN A 324 25.65 8.58 6.00
CA GLN A 324 24.78 9.71 6.27
C GLN A 324 23.90 10.06 5.06
N TYR A 325 24.46 10.13 3.86
CA TYR A 325 23.78 10.74 2.71
C TYR A 325 23.51 9.80 1.53
N PHE A 326 24.22 8.67 1.42
CA PHE A 326 24.16 7.82 0.23
C PHE A 326 23.52 6.46 0.47
N LEU A 327 23.58 5.91 1.69
CA LEU A 327 23.12 4.56 1.98
C LEU A 327 21.94 4.53 2.95
N ASP A 328 21.02 3.61 2.72
CA ASP A 328 19.89 3.35 3.61
C ASP A 328 20.33 2.42 4.75
N ILE A 329 20.36 2.97 5.96
CA ILE A 329 20.72 2.25 7.19
C ILE A 329 19.49 1.97 8.09
N THR A 330 18.29 2.30 7.61
CA THR A 330 17.05 2.26 8.40
C THR A 330 16.04 1.24 7.91
N THR A 331 16.05 0.92 6.62
CA THR A 331 15.19 -0.12 6.06
C THR A 331 15.66 -1.51 6.54
N PRO A 332 14.74 -2.37 7.03
CA PRO A 332 15.10 -3.73 7.45
C PRO A 332 15.87 -4.50 6.36
N PRO A 333 16.95 -5.22 6.72
CA PRO A 333 17.76 -5.98 5.77
C PRO A 333 16.92 -6.98 4.97
N SER A 334 17.26 -7.14 3.68
CA SER A 334 16.65 -8.18 2.86
C SER A 334 17.08 -9.59 3.32
N PRO A 335 16.31 -10.65 3.00
CA PRO A 335 16.71 -12.01 3.32
C PRO A 335 18.09 -12.40 2.73
N VAL A 336 18.42 -11.86 1.55
CA VAL A 336 19.73 -12.06 0.90
C VAL A 336 20.86 -11.43 1.71
N LEU A 337 20.66 -10.23 2.26
CA LEU A 337 21.65 -9.58 3.12
C LEU A 337 21.82 -10.33 4.45
N LEU A 338 20.73 -10.82 5.03
CA LEU A 338 20.79 -11.67 6.24
C LEU A 338 21.54 -12.98 6.00
N GLN A 339 21.47 -13.55 4.80
CA GLN A 339 22.28 -14.73 4.44
C GLN A 339 23.78 -14.43 4.50
N GLN A 340 24.21 -13.25 4.04
CA GLN A 340 25.61 -12.82 4.15
C GLN A 340 26.01 -12.57 5.62
N PHE A 341 25.11 -12.01 6.43
CA PHE A 341 25.36 -11.80 7.86
C PHE A 341 25.54 -13.13 8.61
N ALA A 342 24.78 -14.16 8.23
CA ALA A 342 24.95 -15.50 8.80
C ALA A 342 26.37 -16.02 8.62
N THR A 343 27.00 -15.81 7.44
CA THR A 343 28.38 -16.27 7.20
C THR A 343 29.43 -15.55 8.05
N LEU A 344 29.08 -14.39 8.60
CA LEU A 344 29.93 -13.55 9.45
C LEU A 344 29.66 -13.74 10.95
N ALA A 345 28.63 -14.51 11.31
CA ALA A 345 28.25 -14.73 12.70
C ALA A 345 29.13 -15.82 13.35
N THR A 346 29.90 -15.44 14.36
CA THR A 346 30.78 -16.36 15.12
C THR A 346 30.02 -17.21 16.14
N ASN A 347 28.82 -16.79 16.56
CA ASN A 347 27.96 -17.56 17.45
C ASN A 347 26.97 -18.44 16.67
N ASP A 348 26.98 -19.75 16.92
CA ASP A 348 26.14 -20.70 16.19
C ASP A 348 24.63 -20.48 16.37
N LYS A 349 24.18 -19.99 17.53
CA LYS A 349 22.75 -19.70 17.76
C LYS A 349 22.30 -18.50 16.94
N GLN A 350 23.11 -17.44 16.91
CA GLN A 350 22.84 -16.25 16.10
C GLN A 350 22.90 -16.58 14.61
N ARG A 351 23.92 -17.34 14.17
CA ARG A 351 24.04 -17.83 12.79
C ARG A 351 22.79 -18.56 12.33
N LYS A 352 22.34 -19.56 13.09
CA LYS A 352 21.11 -20.33 12.78
C LYS A 352 19.86 -19.45 12.73
N LYS A 353 19.77 -18.44 13.60
CA LYS A 353 18.64 -17.50 13.55
C LYS A 353 18.69 -16.63 12.29
N LEU A 354 19.86 -16.13 11.91
CA LEU A 354 20.06 -15.38 10.66
C LEU A 354 19.74 -16.25 9.42
N GLU A 355 20.18 -17.51 9.38
CA GLU A 355 19.85 -18.48 8.33
C GLU A 355 18.35 -18.82 8.25
N LEU A 356 17.62 -18.71 9.37
CA LEU A 356 16.17 -18.87 9.38
C LEU A 356 15.50 -17.63 8.77
N LEU A 357 15.91 -16.44 9.20
CA LEU A 357 15.39 -15.17 8.68
C LEU A 357 15.74 -14.97 7.19
N SER A 358 16.88 -15.46 6.73
CA SER A 358 17.31 -15.35 5.33
C SER A 358 16.44 -16.13 4.33
N LYS A 359 15.56 -17.02 4.81
CA LYS A 359 14.58 -17.71 3.97
C LYS A 359 13.45 -16.81 3.48
N GLY A 360 13.24 -15.66 4.12
CA GLY A 360 12.18 -14.71 3.72
C GLY A 360 10.75 -15.24 3.92
N LEU A 361 10.57 -16.17 4.88
CA LEU A 361 9.27 -16.78 5.19
C LEU A 361 8.61 -16.08 6.39
N GLN A 362 7.67 -16.78 7.05
CA GLN A 362 6.88 -16.25 8.16
C GLN A 362 7.73 -15.64 9.27
N GLU A 363 8.82 -16.29 9.68
CA GLU A 363 9.67 -15.82 10.77
C GLU A 363 10.38 -14.51 10.42
N TYR A 364 10.74 -14.31 9.15
CA TYR A 364 11.31 -13.06 8.67
C TYR A 364 10.27 -11.96 8.62
N GLU A 365 9.08 -12.23 8.08
CA GLU A 365 8.00 -11.24 7.99
C GLU A 365 7.54 -10.81 9.39
N GLU A 366 7.37 -11.75 10.32
CA GLU A 366 7.06 -11.43 11.72
C GLU A 366 8.15 -10.58 12.36
N TRP A 367 9.42 -10.98 12.23
CA TRP A 367 10.54 -10.22 12.79
C TRP A 367 10.64 -8.81 12.17
N LYS A 368 10.53 -8.70 10.84
CA LYS A 368 10.58 -7.44 10.10
C LYS A 368 9.44 -6.52 10.49
N TRP A 369 8.19 -6.96 10.47
CA TRP A 369 7.05 -6.09 10.75
C TRP A 369 6.87 -5.76 12.23
N TYR A 370 7.18 -6.70 13.11
CA TYR A 370 7.07 -6.49 14.55
C TYR A 370 8.16 -5.54 15.05
N ASN A 371 9.41 -5.75 14.63
CA ASN A 371 10.54 -4.95 15.11
C ASN A 371 10.84 -3.72 14.23
N ASN A 372 10.57 -3.80 12.93
CA ASN A 372 11.04 -2.85 11.92
C ASN A 372 12.50 -2.42 12.12
N PRO A 373 13.45 -3.37 12.22
CA PRO A 373 14.76 -3.07 12.76
C PRO A 373 15.62 -2.30 11.76
N THR A 374 16.30 -1.26 12.25
CA THR A 374 17.39 -0.56 11.57
C THR A 374 18.64 -1.42 11.47
N MET A 375 19.61 -1.04 10.63
CA MET A 375 20.86 -1.79 10.51
C MET A 375 21.63 -1.89 11.83
N VAL A 376 21.61 -0.83 12.63
CA VAL A 376 22.23 -0.80 13.96
C VAL A 376 21.55 -1.81 14.90
N GLU A 377 20.22 -1.79 14.97
CA GLU A 377 19.46 -2.72 15.82
C GLU A 377 19.68 -4.19 15.42
N VAL A 378 19.89 -4.47 14.13
CA VAL A 378 20.24 -5.82 13.66
C VAL A 378 21.61 -6.25 14.19
N LEU A 379 22.63 -5.38 14.11
CA LEU A 379 23.97 -5.69 14.65
C LEU A 379 24.00 -5.70 16.18
N GLU A 380 23.04 -5.07 16.83
CA GLU A 380 22.81 -5.16 18.27
C GLU A 380 22.12 -6.46 18.68
N GLU A 381 21.15 -6.93 17.89
CA GLU A 381 20.49 -8.21 18.11
C GLU A 381 21.44 -9.39 17.84
N PHE A 382 22.33 -9.24 16.87
CA PHE A 382 23.31 -10.25 16.46
C PHE A 382 24.77 -9.78 16.65
N PRO A 383 25.23 -9.54 17.89
CA PRO A 383 26.54 -8.94 18.17
C PRO A 383 27.74 -9.82 17.82
N SER A 384 27.53 -11.09 17.45
CA SER A 384 28.60 -11.99 17.00
C SER A 384 28.94 -11.84 15.51
N VAL A 385 28.15 -11.02 14.78
CA VAL A 385 28.37 -10.71 13.38
C VAL A 385 29.56 -9.78 13.25
N GLN A 386 30.61 -10.30 12.62
CA GLN A 386 31.83 -9.58 12.28
C GLN A 386 31.59 -8.75 11.01
N MET A 387 31.29 -7.45 11.14
CA MET A 387 30.80 -6.63 10.02
C MET A 387 31.92 -5.87 9.29
N PRO A 388 32.28 -6.24 8.05
CA PRO A 388 33.22 -5.48 7.24
C PRO A 388 32.53 -4.25 6.65
N SER A 389 33.21 -3.11 6.70
CA SER A 389 32.77 -1.84 6.12
C SER A 389 32.42 -1.97 4.64
N THR A 390 33.25 -2.68 3.87
CA THR A 390 33.07 -2.91 2.43
C THR A 390 31.79 -3.66 2.09
N LEU A 391 31.33 -4.57 2.96
CA LEU A 391 30.07 -5.28 2.77
C LEU A 391 28.89 -4.29 2.81
N LEU A 392 28.81 -3.44 3.85
CA LEU A 392 27.73 -2.46 3.93
C LEU A 392 27.81 -1.42 2.81
N LEU A 393 29.02 -0.95 2.47
CA LEU A 393 29.22 0.03 1.39
C LEU A 393 28.77 -0.49 0.01
N THR A 394 28.76 -1.80 -0.21
CA THR A 394 28.37 -2.40 -1.49
C THR A 394 26.95 -2.98 -1.48
N GLN A 395 26.46 -3.47 -0.35
CA GLN A 395 25.20 -4.21 -0.27
C GLN A 395 24.01 -3.39 0.25
N LEU A 396 24.23 -2.34 1.06
CA LEU A 396 23.13 -1.51 1.53
C LEU A 396 22.48 -0.76 0.36
N PRO A 397 21.13 -0.68 0.28
CA PRO A 397 20.47 0.11 -0.75
C PRO A 397 20.89 1.59 -0.72
N LEU A 398 20.76 2.27 -1.86
CA LEU A 398 20.95 3.73 -1.89
C LEU A 398 19.82 4.43 -1.15
N LEU A 399 20.16 5.47 -0.39
CA LEU A 399 19.19 6.33 0.30
C LEU A 399 18.33 7.07 -0.73
N GLN A 400 17.06 6.70 -0.80
CA GLN A 400 16.14 7.26 -1.79
C GLN A 400 15.66 8.67 -1.39
N PRO A 401 15.43 9.58 -2.36
CA PRO A 401 14.80 10.85 -2.08
C PRO A 401 13.35 10.66 -1.63
N ARG A 402 12.84 11.57 -0.80
CA ARG A 402 11.42 11.61 -0.40
C ARG A 402 10.71 12.74 -1.14
N TYR A 403 9.52 12.45 -1.65
CA TYR A 403 8.71 13.41 -2.40
C TYR A 403 7.74 14.14 -1.49
N TYR A 404 7.62 15.44 -1.69
CA TYR A 404 6.64 16.31 -1.01
C TYR A 404 5.93 17.18 -2.04
N SER A 405 4.61 17.26 -1.98
CA SER A 405 3.84 18.17 -2.84
C SER A 405 4.16 19.62 -2.49
N ILE A 406 4.52 20.42 -3.50
CA ILE A 406 4.89 21.82 -3.27
C ILE A 406 3.67 22.61 -2.82
N SER A 407 3.83 23.33 -1.72
CA SER A 407 2.78 24.05 -0.99
C SER A 407 2.84 25.56 -1.21
N SER A 408 3.47 26.05 -2.27
CA SER A 408 3.56 27.48 -2.63
C SER A 408 3.26 27.71 -4.11
N SER A 409 2.64 28.85 -4.45
CA SER A 409 2.64 29.35 -5.83
C SER A 409 3.98 30.03 -6.15
N PRO A 410 4.61 29.75 -7.30
CA PRO A 410 5.86 30.40 -7.70
C PRO A 410 5.67 31.89 -8.04
N ASP A 411 4.46 32.30 -8.44
CA ASP A 411 4.15 33.70 -8.74
C ASP A 411 3.95 34.52 -7.46
N LEU A 412 3.30 33.91 -6.45
CA LEU A 412 3.10 34.56 -5.15
C LEU A 412 4.38 34.57 -4.30
N HIS A 413 5.24 33.55 -4.43
CA HIS A 413 6.50 33.43 -3.70
C HIS A 413 7.68 33.18 -4.65
N PRO A 414 8.08 34.19 -5.45
CA PRO A 414 9.20 34.04 -6.39
C PRO A 414 10.50 33.68 -5.66
N GLY A 415 11.18 32.64 -6.14
CA GLY A 415 12.44 32.18 -5.54
C GLY A 415 12.27 31.30 -4.30
N GLU A 416 11.04 30.93 -3.92
CA GLU A 416 10.77 30.06 -2.77
C GLU A 416 10.00 28.79 -3.14
N ILE A 417 10.26 27.70 -2.43
CA ILE A 417 9.48 26.46 -2.45
C ILE A 417 9.05 26.15 -1.02
N HIS A 418 7.73 26.04 -0.79
CA HIS A 418 7.18 25.70 0.51
C HIS A 418 6.74 24.24 0.57
N LEU A 419 6.82 23.61 1.75
CA LEU A 419 6.38 22.24 1.97
C LEU A 419 5.53 22.15 3.24
N THR A 420 4.60 21.19 3.24
CA THR A 420 3.79 20.81 4.41
C THR A 420 4.17 19.38 4.81
N VAL A 421 4.93 19.23 5.89
CA VAL A 421 5.60 17.96 6.22
C VAL A 421 5.05 17.39 7.53
N ALA A 422 4.43 16.22 7.48
CA ALA A 422 4.13 15.45 8.68
C ALA A 422 5.43 14.81 9.20
N VAL A 423 5.81 15.13 10.44
CA VAL A 423 6.97 14.55 11.11
C VAL A 423 6.62 13.14 11.54
N VAL A 424 7.25 12.15 10.92
CA VAL A 424 6.98 10.73 11.18
C VAL A 424 7.81 10.28 12.37
N SER A 425 7.12 9.84 13.41
CA SER A 425 7.70 9.20 14.60
C SER A 425 6.75 8.11 15.08
N TYR A 426 7.27 6.92 15.36
CA TYR A 426 6.47 5.80 15.87
C TYR A 426 7.32 4.89 16.74
N GLN A 427 6.69 4.12 17.62
CA GLN A 427 7.38 3.10 18.41
C GLN A 427 7.24 1.74 17.74
N ALA A 428 8.35 1.02 17.63
CA ALA A 428 8.36 -0.38 17.18
C ALA A 428 7.59 -1.29 18.16
N ARG A 429 7.41 -2.57 17.80
CA ARG A 429 6.83 -3.62 18.67
C ARG A 429 5.45 -3.27 19.24
N GLY A 430 4.63 -2.59 18.45
CA GLY A 430 3.28 -2.19 18.86
C GLY A 430 3.24 -1.17 20.00
N GLY A 431 4.25 -0.29 20.11
CA GLY A 431 4.33 0.73 21.16
C GLY A 431 5.28 0.40 22.32
N ALA A 432 5.77 -0.84 22.40
CA ALA A 432 6.67 -1.26 23.47
C ALA A 432 8.17 -1.18 23.09
N GLY A 433 8.48 -0.92 21.83
CA GLY A 433 9.83 -0.85 21.29
C GLY A 433 10.45 0.55 21.30
N PRO A 434 11.68 0.68 20.79
CA PRO A 434 12.32 1.97 20.60
C PRO A 434 11.53 2.86 19.64
N VAL A 435 11.76 4.17 19.75
CA VAL A 435 11.18 5.16 18.84
C VAL A 435 11.98 5.18 17.55
N HIS A 436 11.29 5.04 16.43
CA HIS A 436 11.82 5.18 15.08
C HIS A 436 11.30 6.48 14.46
N HIS A 437 12.22 7.22 13.82
CA HIS A 437 11.93 8.47 13.16
C HIS A 437 12.01 8.30 11.64
N GLY A 438 11.07 8.90 10.91
CA GLY A 438 11.12 8.89 9.45
C GLY A 438 12.24 9.80 8.94
N VAL A 439 13.23 9.20 8.28
CA VAL A 439 14.52 9.82 7.88
C VAL A 439 14.38 11.25 7.37
N CYS A 440 13.65 11.47 6.26
CA CYS A 440 13.55 12.80 5.66
C CYS A 440 12.74 13.79 6.50
N SER A 441 11.67 13.32 7.16
CA SER A 441 10.78 14.20 7.92
C SER A 441 11.41 14.68 9.23
N SER A 442 12.19 13.83 9.91
CA SER A 442 12.96 14.23 11.09
C SER A 442 14.18 15.06 10.69
N TRP A 443 14.80 14.76 9.55
CA TRP A 443 15.89 15.56 8.99
C TRP A 443 15.42 17.00 8.68
N LEU A 444 14.28 17.18 8.01
CA LEU A 444 13.71 18.52 7.77
C LEU A 444 13.30 19.25 9.06
N ASN A 445 13.00 18.51 10.13
CA ASN A 445 12.62 19.07 11.43
C ASN A 445 13.82 19.46 12.31
N ARG A 446 15.06 19.12 11.92
CA ARG A 446 16.28 19.36 12.71
C ARG A 446 17.31 20.26 12.05
N ILE A 447 17.32 20.34 10.71
CA ILE A 447 18.28 21.18 9.98
C ILE A 447 18.09 22.65 10.36
N GLU A 448 19.21 23.37 10.45
CA GLU A 448 19.22 24.79 10.81
C GLU A 448 19.11 25.70 9.58
N ASP A 449 18.73 26.95 9.82
CA ASP A 449 18.69 27.98 8.79
C ASP A 449 20.08 28.14 8.13
N GLY A 450 20.11 28.07 6.80
CA GLY A 450 21.34 28.17 6.00
C GLY A 450 21.97 26.83 5.65
N GLU A 451 21.49 25.71 6.19
CA GLU A 451 21.91 24.39 5.72
C GLU A 451 21.41 24.11 4.29
N MET A 452 22.24 23.41 3.52
CA MET A 452 21.92 23.04 2.14
C MET A 452 20.92 21.89 2.10
N VAL A 453 19.85 22.06 1.31
CA VAL A 453 18.86 21.01 1.05
C VAL A 453 19.00 20.49 -0.39
N PRO A 454 19.62 19.31 -0.61
CA PRO A 454 19.73 18.76 -1.96
C PRO A 454 18.36 18.26 -2.43
N CYS A 455 17.85 18.84 -3.51
CA CYS A 455 16.52 18.55 -4.01
C CYS A 455 16.41 18.69 -5.53
N PHE A 456 15.30 18.20 -6.09
CA PHE A 456 14.93 18.38 -7.48
C PHE A 456 13.41 18.47 -7.62
N VAL A 457 12.94 19.22 -8.61
CA VAL A 457 11.51 19.29 -8.94
C VAL A 457 11.13 18.10 -9.82
N ARG A 458 10.02 17.46 -9.50
CA ARG A 458 9.37 16.43 -10.31
C ARG A 458 8.00 16.96 -10.73
N GLY A 459 7.83 17.17 -12.03
CA GLY A 459 6.57 17.66 -12.59
C GLY A 459 5.43 16.64 -12.42
N ALA A 460 4.24 17.14 -12.09
CA ALA A 460 3.02 16.35 -11.93
C ALA A 460 1.93 16.85 -12.90
N ALA A 461 2.12 16.58 -14.20
CA ALA A 461 1.23 17.12 -15.25
C ALA A 461 -0.26 16.74 -15.07
N SER A 462 -0.54 15.58 -14.47
CA SER A 462 -1.88 15.10 -14.14
C SER A 462 -2.48 15.74 -12.89
N PHE A 463 -1.74 16.57 -12.14
CA PHE A 463 -2.20 17.20 -10.90
C PHE A 463 -1.99 18.72 -10.92
N ARG A 464 -2.29 19.36 -12.05
CA ARG A 464 -2.22 20.83 -12.21
C ARG A 464 -3.60 21.45 -12.24
N LEU A 465 -3.68 22.74 -11.90
CA LEU A 465 -4.89 23.54 -12.12
C LEU A 465 -5.36 23.48 -13.58
N PRO A 466 -6.68 23.56 -13.85
CA PRO A 466 -7.18 23.55 -15.21
C PRO A 466 -6.67 24.77 -15.99
N LYS A 467 -6.40 24.58 -17.28
CA LYS A 467 -6.05 25.70 -18.17
C LYS A 467 -7.19 26.71 -18.27
N ASP A 468 -8.43 26.23 -18.30
CA ASP A 468 -9.61 27.08 -18.23
C ASP A 468 -9.81 27.55 -16.78
N LYS A 469 -9.53 28.83 -16.53
CA LYS A 469 -9.68 29.42 -15.20
C LYS A 469 -11.15 29.49 -14.74
N GLN A 470 -12.13 29.31 -15.64
CA GLN A 470 -13.57 29.27 -15.32
C GLN A 470 -14.08 27.88 -14.93
N ALA A 471 -13.30 26.82 -15.13
CA ALA A 471 -13.71 25.48 -14.73
C ALA A 471 -13.73 25.35 -13.19
N PRO A 472 -14.86 24.93 -12.58
CA PRO A 472 -14.96 24.77 -11.13
C PRO A 472 -14.07 23.62 -10.64
N CYS A 473 -13.49 23.77 -9.45
CA CYS A 473 -12.59 22.77 -8.87
C CYS A 473 -13.05 22.38 -7.46
N ILE A 474 -13.11 21.07 -7.20
CA ILE A 474 -13.33 20.50 -5.87
C ILE A 474 -12.01 19.87 -5.40
N LEU A 475 -11.50 20.33 -4.26
CA LEU A 475 -10.22 19.93 -3.69
C LEU A 475 -10.46 19.09 -2.44
N VAL A 476 -10.09 17.80 -2.46
CA VAL A 476 -10.32 16.85 -1.37
C VAL A 476 -8.99 16.35 -0.84
N GLY A 477 -8.66 16.65 0.41
CA GLY A 477 -7.39 16.21 0.98
C GLY A 477 -7.31 16.41 2.50
N PRO A 478 -7.36 15.34 3.30
CA PRO A 478 -7.16 15.42 4.75
C PRO A 478 -5.67 15.48 5.13
N GLY A 479 -5.39 16.09 6.29
CA GLY A 479 -4.03 16.23 6.82
C GLY A 479 -3.08 16.86 5.81
N THR A 480 -1.89 16.29 5.62
CA THR A 480 -0.91 16.78 4.64
C THR A 480 -1.37 16.64 3.18
N GLY A 481 -2.49 15.98 2.89
CA GLY A 481 -3.13 16.02 1.58
C GLY A 481 -3.57 17.43 1.15
N ILE A 482 -3.60 18.40 2.06
CA ILE A 482 -3.83 19.82 1.73
C ILE A 482 -2.64 20.49 1.03
N ALA A 483 -1.44 19.89 1.08
CA ALA A 483 -0.18 20.48 0.63
C ALA A 483 -0.25 21.08 -0.79
N PRO A 484 -0.63 20.33 -1.86
CA PRO A 484 -0.68 20.92 -3.20
C PRO A 484 -1.80 21.96 -3.32
N PHE A 485 -2.89 21.82 -2.58
CA PHE A 485 -3.99 22.78 -2.63
C PHE A 485 -3.58 24.15 -2.11
N ARG A 486 -2.60 24.21 -1.19
CA ARG A 486 -2.00 25.48 -0.79
C ARG A 486 -1.41 26.25 -1.97
N SER A 487 -0.67 25.57 -2.83
CA SER A 487 -0.18 26.19 -4.07
C SER A 487 -1.32 26.61 -5.00
N PHE A 488 -2.41 25.85 -5.05
CA PHE A 488 -3.57 26.16 -5.91
C PHE A 488 -4.30 27.42 -5.45
N TRP A 489 -4.64 27.54 -4.16
CA TRP A 489 -5.35 28.73 -3.69
C TRP A 489 -4.45 29.97 -3.71
N GLN A 490 -3.15 29.81 -3.49
CA GLN A 490 -2.19 30.90 -3.64
C GLN A 490 -2.08 31.37 -5.09
N GLN A 491 -2.09 30.44 -6.06
CA GLN A 491 -2.09 30.80 -7.46
C GLN A 491 -3.39 31.51 -7.87
N ARG A 492 -4.55 30.99 -7.46
CA ARG A 492 -5.84 31.65 -7.73
C ARG A 492 -5.95 33.02 -7.06
N LEU A 493 -5.33 33.18 -5.89
CA LEU A 493 -5.25 34.47 -5.22
C LEU A 493 -4.39 35.46 -6.03
N TYR A 494 -3.22 35.02 -6.50
CA TYR A 494 -2.36 35.84 -7.35
C TYR A 494 -3.09 36.26 -8.63
N ASP A 495 -3.75 35.31 -9.32
CA ASP A 495 -4.56 35.56 -10.52
C ASP A 495 -5.64 36.64 -10.30
N LEU A 496 -6.32 36.61 -9.15
CA LEU A 496 -7.36 37.58 -8.79
C LEU A 496 -6.79 38.98 -8.55
N GLU A 497 -5.66 39.08 -7.85
CA GLU A 497 -5.09 40.35 -7.42
C GLU A 497 -4.24 41.04 -8.51
N HIS A 498 -3.61 40.27 -9.40
CA HIS A 498 -2.61 40.79 -10.33
C HIS A 498 -2.99 40.65 -11.82
N ASP A 499 -3.64 39.56 -12.22
CA ASP A 499 -3.93 39.29 -13.63
C ASP A 499 -5.28 39.88 -14.10
N GLY A 500 -6.10 40.38 -13.17
CA GLY A 500 -7.45 40.90 -13.48
C GLY A 500 -8.42 39.83 -14.01
N VAL A 501 -8.06 38.55 -13.88
CA VAL A 501 -8.92 37.42 -14.24
C VAL A 501 -9.76 37.04 -13.02
N GLN A 502 -11.06 36.85 -13.21
CA GLN A 502 -11.94 36.28 -12.18
C GLN A 502 -12.10 34.77 -12.41
N PRO A 503 -11.24 33.92 -11.82
CA PRO A 503 -11.42 32.47 -11.87
C PRO A 503 -12.71 32.03 -11.18
N SER A 504 -13.24 30.87 -11.57
CA SER A 504 -14.34 30.23 -10.84
C SER A 504 -13.88 29.85 -9.43
N PRO A 505 -14.60 30.26 -8.36
CA PRO A 505 -14.24 29.93 -6.99
C PRO A 505 -14.22 28.42 -6.74
N MET A 506 -13.23 27.94 -6.00
CA MET A 506 -13.04 26.51 -5.71
C MET A 506 -13.81 26.07 -4.46
N LEU A 507 -13.95 24.75 -4.27
CA LEU A 507 -14.43 24.14 -3.03
C LEU A 507 -13.31 23.36 -2.36
N LEU A 508 -13.11 23.56 -1.05
CA LEU A 508 -12.17 22.77 -0.25
C LEU A 508 -12.92 21.82 0.66
N VAL A 509 -12.56 20.54 0.62
CA VAL A 509 -13.00 19.48 1.53
C VAL A 509 -11.78 18.96 2.27
N PHE A 510 -11.52 19.57 3.42
CA PHE A 510 -10.41 19.25 4.31
C PHE A 510 -10.84 18.25 5.39
N GLY A 511 -9.88 17.55 6.01
CA GLY A 511 -10.15 16.69 7.14
C GLY A 511 -8.96 16.61 8.11
N CYS A 512 -9.25 16.64 9.40
CA CYS A 512 -8.27 16.54 10.47
C CYS A 512 -8.87 15.82 11.70
N ARG A 513 -8.17 15.76 12.83
CA ARG A 513 -8.65 15.11 14.05
C ARG A 513 -9.53 16.07 14.85
N GLN A 514 -9.02 17.25 15.17
CA GLN A 514 -9.66 18.24 16.02
C GLN A 514 -9.44 19.66 15.48
N SER A 515 -10.47 20.48 15.60
CA SER A 515 -10.50 21.85 15.05
C SER A 515 -9.44 22.80 15.59
N GLU A 516 -8.97 22.58 16.82
CA GLU A 516 -8.01 23.46 17.51
C GLU A 516 -6.60 22.86 17.63
N VAL A 517 -6.37 21.67 17.06
CA VAL A 517 -5.08 20.97 17.17
C VAL A 517 -4.39 20.84 15.82
N ASP A 518 -5.04 20.21 14.85
CA ASP A 518 -4.41 19.82 13.58
C ASP A 518 -5.14 20.39 12.35
N HIS A 519 -5.91 21.47 12.54
CA HIS A 519 -6.49 22.26 11.46
C HIS A 519 -5.45 23.20 10.83
N ILE A 520 -4.45 22.63 10.16
CA ILE A 520 -3.39 23.38 9.48
C ILE A 520 -3.95 24.33 8.42
N TYR A 521 -3.38 25.53 8.31
CA TYR A 521 -3.79 26.59 7.37
C TYR A 521 -5.24 27.09 7.51
N LYS A 522 -5.88 26.93 8.67
CA LYS A 522 -7.27 27.39 8.93
C LYS A 522 -7.44 28.88 8.62
N GLU A 523 -6.55 29.73 9.13
CA GLU A 523 -6.63 31.17 8.90
C GLU A 523 -6.36 31.54 7.44
N GLU A 524 -5.39 30.87 6.80
CA GLU A 524 -5.04 31.13 5.39
C GLU A 524 -6.20 30.76 4.45
N THR A 525 -6.86 29.62 4.68
CA THR A 525 -8.02 29.20 3.88
C THR A 525 -9.23 30.10 4.10
N ILE A 526 -9.48 30.57 5.33
CA ILE A 526 -10.53 31.57 5.62
C ILE A 526 -10.22 32.89 4.90
N GLN A 527 -8.98 33.35 4.90
CA GLN A 527 -8.57 34.55 4.17
C GLN A 527 -8.77 34.37 2.65
N ALA A 528 -8.38 33.23 2.09
CA ALA A 528 -8.59 32.91 0.69
C ALA A 528 -10.09 32.88 0.32
N LYS A 529 -10.96 32.34 1.20
CA LYS A 529 -12.42 32.40 1.05
C LYS A 529 -12.91 33.86 1.01
N ASN A 530 -12.48 34.69 1.97
CA ASN A 530 -12.90 36.09 2.05
C ASN A 530 -12.47 36.92 0.83
N LYS A 531 -11.40 36.51 0.13
CA LYS A 531 -10.93 37.12 -1.11
C LYS A 531 -11.55 36.51 -2.38
N GLY A 532 -12.49 35.57 -2.25
CA GLY A 532 -13.22 34.98 -3.37
C GLY A 532 -12.52 33.79 -4.05
N VAL A 533 -11.40 33.29 -3.51
CA VAL A 533 -10.72 32.10 -4.05
C VAL A 533 -11.54 30.84 -3.83
N PHE A 534 -12.17 30.74 -2.65
CA PHE A 534 -13.05 29.64 -2.29
C PHE A 534 -14.50 30.09 -2.23
N LYS A 535 -15.40 29.30 -2.83
CA LYS A 535 -16.85 29.41 -2.62
C LYS A 535 -17.19 29.01 -1.20
N GLU A 536 -16.73 27.84 -0.79
CA GLU A 536 -16.98 27.26 0.53
C GLU A 536 -15.82 26.39 1.02
N LEU A 537 -15.75 26.26 2.36
CA LEU A 537 -14.75 25.45 3.06
C LEU A 537 -15.48 24.42 3.92
N TYR A 538 -15.24 23.14 3.65
CA TYR A 538 -15.79 22.04 4.43
C TYR A 538 -14.68 21.33 5.19
N THR A 539 -14.94 20.96 6.44
CA THR A 539 -13.98 20.24 7.28
C THR A 539 -14.61 19.04 7.95
N ALA A 540 -13.98 17.88 7.80
CA ALA A 540 -14.30 16.66 8.52
C ALA A 540 -13.39 16.50 9.76
N TYR A 541 -13.99 16.37 10.95
CA TYR A 541 -13.24 16.10 12.18
C TYR A 541 -13.44 14.65 12.62
N SER A 542 -12.33 13.92 12.72
CA SER A 542 -12.36 12.48 13.03
C SER A 542 -12.31 12.15 14.52
N ARG A 543 -11.94 13.11 15.38
CA ARG A 543 -11.71 12.92 16.82
C ARG A 543 -12.11 14.14 17.66
N GLU A 544 -13.04 14.94 17.18
CA GLU A 544 -13.56 16.08 17.93
C GLU A 544 -14.37 15.55 19.12
N PRO A 545 -14.09 15.99 20.37
CA PRO A 545 -14.86 15.60 21.53
C PRO A 545 -16.36 15.85 21.31
N GLU A 546 -17.19 14.91 21.76
CA GLU A 546 -18.66 15.00 21.73
C GLU A 546 -19.30 15.07 20.32
N LYS A 547 -18.52 14.95 19.24
CA LYS A 547 -19.04 14.87 17.87
C LYS A 547 -18.80 13.49 17.27
N PRO A 548 -19.70 13.03 16.37
CA PRO A 548 -19.46 11.80 15.64
C PRO A 548 -18.22 11.95 14.75
N LYS A 549 -17.45 10.87 14.67
CA LYS A 549 -16.30 10.78 13.78
C LYS A 549 -16.74 10.96 12.33
N LYS A 550 -16.18 11.96 11.66
CA LYS A 550 -16.41 12.22 10.23
C LYS A 550 -15.11 12.18 9.44
N TYR A 551 -15.22 11.71 8.21
CA TYR A 551 -14.17 11.79 7.20
C TYR A 551 -14.61 12.60 5.98
N VAL A 552 -13.67 12.89 5.07
CA VAL A 552 -13.93 13.68 3.86
C VAL A 552 -14.97 13.03 2.96
N GLN A 553 -15.01 11.70 2.87
CA GLN A 553 -16.04 10.97 2.15
C GLN A 553 -17.44 11.13 2.74
N ASP A 554 -17.55 11.33 4.06
CA ASP A 554 -18.84 11.57 4.69
C ASP A 554 -19.34 12.97 4.36
N VAL A 555 -18.45 13.97 4.35
CA VAL A 555 -18.77 15.34 3.89
C VAL A 555 -19.22 15.34 2.43
N LEU A 556 -18.51 14.64 1.55
CA LEU A 556 -18.87 14.54 0.13
C LEU A 556 -20.27 13.95 -0.06
N ARG A 557 -20.60 12.90 0.70
CA ARG A 557 -21.88 12.20 0.62
C ARG A 557 -23.03 12.98 1.25
N GLU A 558 -22.82 13.54 2.44
CA GLU A 558 -23.87 14.14 3.26
C GLU A 558 -24.17 15.59 2.87
N GLN A 559 -23.16 16.34 2.42
CA GLN A 559 -23.27 17.80 2.25
C GLN A 559 -23.05 18.27 0.81
N LEU A 560 -22.36 17.48 -0.02
CA LEU A 560 -21.89 17.92 -1.33
C LEU A 560 -22.34 17.03 -2.50
N ALA A 561 -23.23 16.06 -2.28
CA ALA A 561 -23.58 15.09 -3.33
C ALA A 561 -24.12 15.77 -4.61
N GLU A 562 -25.03 16.73 -4.47
CA GLU A 562 -25.60 17.48 -5.61
C GLU A 562 -24.57 18.40 -6.26
N GLU A 563 -23.79 19.13 -5.46
CA GLU A 563 -22.76 20.07 -5.92
C GLU A 563 -21.65 19.34 -6.69
N VAL A 564 -21.21 18.17 -6.20
CA VAL A 564 -20.24 17.31 -6.88
C VAL A 564 -20.79 16.83 -8.22
N TYR A 565 -22.04 16.37 -8.24
CA TYR A 565 -22.67 15.91 -9.48
C TYR A 565 -22.77 17.05 -10.50
N ARG A 566 -23.27 18.22 -10.09
CA ARG A 566 -23.38 19.41 -10.95
C ARG A 566 -22.02 19.85 -11.50
N CYS A 567 -21.03 19.97 -10.63
CA CYS A 567 -19.65 20.34 -11.00
C CYS A 567 -19.08 19.38 -12.06
N LEU A 568 -19.19 18.06 -11.85
CA LEU A 568 -18.58 17.07 -12.74
C LEU A 568 -19.38 16.81 -14.01
N LYS A 569 -20.72 16.85 -13.95
CA LYS A 569 -21.58 16.48 -15.07
C LYS A 569 -21.98 17.67 -15.94
N GLU A 570 -22.30 18.80 -15.33
CA GLU A 570 -22.95 19.93 -15.99
C GLU A 570 -21.96 21.07 -16.29
N GLU A 571 -21.06 21.36 -15.36
CA GLU A 571 -20.18 22.54 -15.43
C GLU A 571 -18.79 22.25 -16.01
N GLY A 572 -18.50 21.01 -16.38
CA GLY A 572 -17.17 20.66 -16.91
C GLY A 572 -16.05 20.75 -15.86
N GLY A 573 -16.38 20.73 -14.57
CA GLY A 573 -15.44 20.91 -13.47
C GLY A 573 -14.49 19.74 -13.21
N HIS A 574 -13.57 19.98 -12.28
CA HIS A 574 -12.47 19.10 -11.92
C HIS A 574 -12.56 18.67 -10.45
N LEU A 575 -12.22 17.42 -10.16
CA LEU A 575 -12.08 16.90 -8.80
C LEU A 575 -10.63 16.49 -8.56
N TYR A 576 -10.03 17.00 -7.49
CA TYR A 576 -8.68 16.67 -7.06
C TYR A 576 -8.73 15.95 -5.73
N VAL A 577 -8.07 14.79 -5.64
CA VAL A 577 -7.96 13.98 -4.44
C VAL A 577 -6.48 13.81 -4.10
N CYS A 578 -6.08 14.23 -2.90
CA CYS A 578 -4.68 14.16 -2.47
C CYS A 578 -4.54 13.55 -1.06
N GLY A 579 -3.60 12.61 -0.90
CA GLY A 579 -3.24 12.05 0.40
C GLY A 579 -3.08 10.52 0.40
N ASP A 580 -3.60 9.88 1.45
CA ASP A 580 -3.47 8.43 1.68
C ASP A 580 -4.24 7.60 0.65
N VAL A 581 -3.67 6.45 0.25
CA VAL A 581 -4.27 5.54 -0.73
C VAL A 581 -5.62 4.97 -0.28
N THR A 582 -5.79 4.69 1.01
CA THR A 582 -7.06 4.20 1.57
C THR A 582 -8.12 5.27 1.47
N MET A 583 -7.76 6.51 1.83
CA MET A 583 -8.64 7.66 1.74
C MET A 583 -9.09 7.92 0.30
N ALA A 584 -8.16 7.88 -0.66
CA ALA A 584 -8.50 8.05 -2.07
C ALA A 584 -9.45 6.95 -2.58
N GLY A 585 -9.22 5.70 -2.19
CA GLY A 585 -10.14 4.59 -2.50
C GLY A 585 -11.54 4.79 -1.93
N ASP A 586 -11.67 5.31 -0.71
CA ASP A 586 -12.96 5.61 -0.07
C ASP A 586 -13.67 6.81 -0.72
N VAL A 587 -12.91 7.84 -1.13
CA VAL A 587 -13.43 8.98 -1.89
C VAL A 587 -13.94 8.50 -3.25
N LEU A 588 -13.17 7.72 -4.00
CA LEU A 588 -13.57 7.17 -5.30
C LEU A 588 -14.90 6.41 -5.21
N LYS A 589 -15.01 5.47 -4.27
CA LYS A 589 -16.26 4.73 -4.02
C LYS A 589 -17.43 5.66 -3.70
N THR A 590 -17.18 6.70 -2.92
CA THR A 590 -18.22 7.68 -2.54
C THR A 590 -18.67 8.50 -3.74
N ILE A 591 -17.74 8.99 -4.57
CA ILE A 591 -18.09 9.72 -5.80
C ILE A 591 -18.89 8.83 -6.76
N GLN A 592 -18.51 7.56 -6.89
CA GLN A 592 -19.26 6.60 -7.70
C GLN A 592 -20.70 6.42 -7.20
N GLN A 593 -20.90 6.33 -5.88
CA GLN A 593 -22.25 6.26 -5.31
C GLN A 593 -23.05 7.56 -5.50
N VAL A 594 -22.40 8.73 -5.36
CA VAL A 594 -23.03 10.02 -5.61
C VAL A 594 -23.53 10.11 -7.05
N ILE A 595 -22.69 9.77 -8.03
CA ILE A 595 -23.06 9.80 -9.45
C ILE A 595 -24.19 8.82 -9.76
N LYS A 596 -24.09 7.59 -9.23
CA LYS A 596 -25.14 6.58 -9.35
C LYS A 596 -26.50 7.11 -8.88
N GLN A 597 -26.53 7.70 -7.68
CA GLN A 597 -27.77 8.20 -7.07
C GLN A 597 -28.33 9.43 -7.81
N GLN A 598 -27.49 10.40 -8.14
CA GLN A 598 -27.92 11.67 -8.75
C GLN A 598 -28.34 11.51 -10.22
N ALA A 599 -27.70 10.61 -10.97
CA ALA A 599 -28.04 10.38 -12.38
C ALA A 599 -29.05 9.24 -12.60
N GLY A 600 -29.43 8.50 -11.55
CA GLY A 600 -30.29 7.33 -11.67
C GLY A 600 -29.70 6.22 -12.55
N MET A 601 -28.37 6.09 -12.58
CA MET A 601 -27.64 5.12 -13.42
C MET A 601 -27.16 3.91 -12.62
N THR A 602 -26.63 2.88 -13.31
CA THR A 602 -26.04 1.72 -12.63
C THR A 602 -24.71 2.08 -11.97
N LEU A 603 -24.25 1.22 -11.05
CA LEU A 603 -22.93 1.42 -10.42
C LEU A 603 -21.80 1.30 -11.44
N GLU A 604 -21.97 0.45 -12.45
CA GLU A 604 -21.05 0.23 -13.54
C GLU A 604 -20.94 1.46 -14.45
N ASP A 605 -22.09 2.01 -14.88
CA ASP A 605 -22.12 3.25 -15.68
C ASP A 605 -21.45 4.42 -14.94
N ALA A 606 -21.69 4.53 -13.62
CA ALA A 606 -21.04 5.53 -12.79
C ALA A 606 -19.51 5.31 -12.72
N GLY A 607 -19.07 4.05 -12.71
CA GLY A 607 -17.65 3.69 -12.80
C GLY A 607 -17.03 4.08 -14.14
N PHE A 608 -17.72 3.79 -15.24
CA PHE A 608 -17.29 4.19 -16.59
C PHE A 608 -17.22 5.71 -16.73
N PHE A 609 -18.19 6.44 -16.19
CA PHE A 609 -18.18 7.90 -16.17
C PHE A 609 -16.95 8.45 -15.43
N ILE A 610 -16.59 7.91 -14.27
CA ILE A 610 -15.38 8.33 -13.56
C ILE A 610 -14.12 7.97 -14.34
N SER A 611 -14.06 6.79 -14.97
CA SER A 611 -12.94 6.41 -15.84
C SER A 611 -12.75 7.43 -16.96
N LYS A 612 -13.85 7.84 -17.60
CA LYS A 612 -13.84 8.89 -18.62
C LYS A 612 -13.33 10.24 -18.08
N LEU A 613 -13.71 10.63 -16.85
CA LEU A 613 -13.18 11.84 -16.23
C LEU A 613 -11.66 11.77 -15.99
N ARG A 614 -11.11 10.58 -15.67
CA ARG A 614 -9.66 10.39 -15.56
C ARG A 614 -8.99 10.52 -16.93
N ASP A 615 -9.55 9.90 -17.96
CA ASP A 615 -9.03 9.98 -19.34
C ASP A 615 -9.07 11.41 -19.89
N GLU A 616 -10.10 12.19 -19.53
CA GLU A 616 -10.24 13.62 -19.84
C GLU A 616 -9.38 14.54 -18.96
N ASN A 617 -8.61 13.99 -18.02
CA ASN A 617 -7.82 14.74 -17.03
C ASN A 617 -8.68 15.76 -16.24
N ARG A 618 -9.81 15.30 -15.72
CA ARG A 618 -10.76 16.04 -14.87
C ARG A 618 -10.98 15.40 -13.50
N TYR A 619 -10.53 14.16 -13.31
CA TYR A 619 -10.43 13.50 -12.01
C TYR A 619 -8.94 13.25 -11.73
N HIS A 620 -8.39 13.94 -10.73
CA HIS A 620 -6.96 13.99 -10.44
C HIS A 620 -6.65 13.34 -9.10
N GLU A 621 -5.62 12.50 -9.06
CA GLU A 621 -5.19 11.80 -7.85
C GLU A 621 -3.69 12.00 -7.62
N ASP A 622 -3.31 12.46 -6.42
CA ASP A 622 -1.93 12.55 -5.94
C ASP A 622 -1.78 11.74 -4.64
N ILE A 623 -1.24 10.53 -4.76
CA ILE A 623 -1.30 9.50 -3.71
C ILE A 623 0.06 9.28 -3.07
N PHE A 624 0.12 9.43 -1.74
CA PHE A 624 1.37 9.36 -0.95
C PHE A 624 1.74 7.95 -0.48
N GLY A 625 0.95 6.93 -0.84
CA GLY A 625 1.01 5.59 -0.26
C GLY A 625 0.21 5.46 1.04
N VAL A 626 0.62 4.55 1.93
CA VAL A 626 -0.04 4.31 3.23
C VAL A 626 0.58 5.22 4.31
N THR A 627 -0.09 6.32 4.63
CA THR A 627 0.36 7.38 5.56
C THR A 627 -0.62 7.60 6.72
N LEU A 628 -1.87 7.16 6.59
CA LEU A 628 -2.88 7.19 7.64
C LEU A 628 -3.05 5.80 8.25
N ARG A 629 -3.12 5.74 9.59
CA ARG A 629 -3.38 4.50 10.34
C ARG A 629 -2.47 3.33 9.97
N THR A 630 -1.20 3.60 9.62
CA THR A 630 -0.27 2.61 9.07
C THR A 630 -0.23 1.30 9.86
N TYR A 631 -0.11 1.35 11.19
CA TYR A 631 -0.12 0.15 12.03
C TYR A 631 -1.43 -0.64 11.92
N GLU A 632 -2.60 0.00 12.05
CA GLU A 632 -3.91 -0.65 11.96
C GLU A 632 -4.14 -1.25 10.57
N VAL A 633 -3.85 -0.47 9.51
CA VAL A 633 -4.08 -0.88 8.13
C VAL A 633 -3.15 -2.03 7.74
N THR A 634 -1.84 -1.89 8.02
CA THR A 634 -0.86 -2.94 7.70
C THR A 634 -1.09 -4.19 8.54
N ASN A 635 -1.42 -4.08 9.84
CA ASN A 635 -1.74 -5.27 10.62
C ASN A 635 -3.04 -5.92 10.20
N ARG A 636 -4.10 -5.18 9.88
CA ARG A 636 -5.34 -5.78 9.37
C ARG A 636 -5.05 -6.55 8.08
N LEU A 637 -4.41 -5.92 7.11
CA LEU A 637 -4.04 -6.57 5.84
C LEU A 637 -3.15 -7.80 6.06
N ARG A 638 -2.23 -7.73 7.03
CA ARG A 638 -1.33 -8.84 7.38
C ARG A 638 -2.03 -9.96 8.14
N SER A 639 -2.83 -9.66 9.15
CA SER A 639 -3.59 -10.64 9.93
C SER A 639 -4.65 -11.34 9.08
N GLU A 640 -5.32 -10.59 8.19
CA GLU A 640 -6.18 -11.17 7.14
C GLU A 640 -5.39 -12.13 6.24
N SER A 641 -4.13 -11.81 5.93
CA SER A 641 -3.25 -12.67 5.14
C SER A 641 -2.69 -13.87 5.93
N ILE A 642 -2.35 -13.74 7.22
CA ILE A 642 -1.72 -14.77 8.05
C ILE A 642 -2.74 -15.73 8.66
N ALA A 643 -3.86 -15.23 9.21
CA ALA A 643 -4.91 -16.08 9.78
C ALA A 643 -5.42 -17.09 8.74
N PHE A 644 -5.44 -16.66 7.49
CA PHE A 644 -5.75 -17.47 6.34
C PHE A 644 -4.71 -18.55 6.01
N ILE A 645 -3.43 -18.27 6.22
CA ILE A 645 -2.33 -19.23 6.06
C ILE A 645 -2.33 -20.24 7.23
N GLU A 646 -2.60 -19.81 8.46
CA GLU A 646 -2.63 -20.69 9.64
C GLU A 646 -3.85 -21.61 9.67
N GLU A 647 -5.03 -21.14 9.26
CA GLU A 647 -6.20 -22.01 9.03
C GLU A 647 -5.87 -23.09 7.98
N SER A 648 -5.14 -22.75 6.92
CA SER A 648 -4.73 -23.73 5.89
C SER A 648 -3.68 -24.75 6.36
N LYS A 649 -2.89 -24.43 7.41
CA LYS A 649 -1.90 -25.35 8.02
C LYS A 649 -2.52 -26.28 9.07
N LYS A 650 -3.49 -25.81 9.87
CA LYS A 650 -4.18 -26.67 10.85
C LYS A 650 -4.93 -27.83 10.20
N ASP A 651 -5.50 -27.61 9.02
CA ASP A 651 -6.15 -28.65 8.24
C ASP A 651 -5.17 -29.69 7.64
N SER A 652 -3.86 -29.41 7.61
CA SER A 652 -2.84 -30.35 7.12
C SER A 652 -2.16 -31.15 8.24
N ASP A 653 -2.01 -30.60 9.45
CA ASP A 653 -1.41 -31.31 10.59
C ASP A 653 -2.39 -32.28 11.29
N GLU A 654 -3.71 -32.02 11.25
CA GLU A 654 -4.71 -33.00 11.74
C GLU A 654 -4.80 -34.26 10.85
N VAL A 655 -4.24 -34.25 9.64
CA VAL A 655 -4.20 -35.41 8.74
C VAL A 655 -3.00 -36.33 9.03
N PHE A 656 -2.00 -35.89 9.81
CA PHE A 656 -0.81 -36.69 10.14
C PHE A 656 -0.84 -37.34 11.54
N CYS A 657 -1.85 -37.06 12.37
CA CYS A 657 -2.04 -37.68 13.70
C CYS A 657 -3.33 -38.52 13.86
N SER A 658 -3.99 -38.93 12.76
CA SER A 658 -5.10 -39.90 12.80
C SER A 658 -4.97 -40.98 11.74
#